data_AF-A0A1K2FEQ7-F1
#
_entry.id   AF-A0A1K2FEQ7-F1
#
_cell.length_a   1.000
_cell.length_b   1.000
_cell.length_c   1.000
_cell.angle_alpha   90.00
_cell.angle_beta   90.00
_cell.angle_gamma   90.00
#
_symmetry.space_group_name_H-M   'P 1'
#
loop_
_entity.id
_entity.type
_entity.pdbx_description
1 polymer ?
#
loop_
_entity_poly.entity_id
_entity_poly.type
_entity_poly.pdbx_seq_one_letter_code
_entity_poly.pdbx_strand_id
1 'polypeptide(L)'
;PKFPIVSNLSGELAGEELLSADYWVDHVRQAVRFLDGMRHSESQGVTTYLELGPGGVLSAMGQDCVTDDEAGFVPALRKDRTEPEALTTALAELHLRGTRVDWTAYYANTGAQRVDLPTYAFQRQRFWLNASSASRKAADGPTMDSAFWDAVAQGDVEALAQALAVGPDAPFSEVLPALSDWRRRRHASDTVDSWRYRTTWQRIPGSASAVPALPGTSLLVVPEHAASEPLADACRLALGTDRTIILRLPAGLAREAIAQQLRDVLADQPPTGIARVLSLLPLDEGDHPQVPGVPAGIAASLVLVQALDDTGLDAPLWTATRGAVAARPAEPVTSAVQAMAWGFGGVFGTEYPQRWGGLVDLPEELDRRGGAHLRRVLARTEDEDHVAIRATGAFARRLVRAPLDNAPAERQWNPSGTVLVTGGTGALGGHVARWLARNGAEQLVLTSRRGADAPGADALVAELEATGCRVRIVACEVDDRAAVAELLASIPADTPLTAVVHAAAALDDGLIDSLTTDRIGYALRAKVHGARNLHELTRDLDLSAFVLFSSLSGTVGAPGQGNYAPGNAFLDAFAQQRRSLGLPATSIAWGRWAGAGLAEGDAEARFERIGAGAMAPETALTALKQALEHDETCVVVADIQWERMVAHTATRRPSPLIRDLPDFADRPIAGEADRASAASVPTSRIAHLLSLAEPERVRAALDLVRGETATVLGHTDMGKVPSDRSFQDLGFNSMSAVDLRNNLGVVTGMALPTTLVFDYPTPAVLAAHLLAELSGSETETRPTATTADGSIGDDEKIAIVGMSCRFPGGVGSPEDLWRMLADGADGITAFPTDRGWDLDALYDPERRRPHTSYVGQGGFLLDAARFDPALFGISPREALAMDPQQRLMLEIAWEVFERSGIDPTSLRGSRTGVFVGTNGQDYGDLVQNADDALAGHGVTGSLASVLSGRVSYAFGLEGPAVTVDTACSSSLVALHWAIQALRAGECDLALAGGVTVMSTPAGFVEFSRQNGLAADGRVKAFSDDADGTGWGEGVGVLLVERLSEARRKGHQVLAVVSGSAVNQDGASNGLTAP
;
A
#
# COMPACT_ATOMS: atom_id res chain seq x y z
N PRO A 1 -21.23 -9.98 -72.37
CA PRO A 1 -21.13 -10.65 -71.05
C PRO A 1 -22.08 -9.96 -70.05
N LYS A 2 -22.67 -10.68 -69.07
CA LYS A 2 -23.59 -10.07 -68.08
C LYS A 2 -22.88 -9.29 -66.98
N PHE A 3 -21.58 -9.55 -66.81
CA PHE A 3 -20.69 -8.85 -65.88
C PHE A 3 -19.58 -8.17 -66.69
N PRO A 4 -19.06 -7.01 -66.27
CA PRO A 4 -17.82 -6.45 -66.79
C PRO A 4 -16.67 -7.45 -66.59
N ILE A 5 -15.91 -7.74 -67.65
CA ILE A 5 -14.78 -8.68 -67.61
C ILE A 5 -13.55 -7.93 -68.09
N VAL A 6 -12.46 -7.95 -67.32
CA VAL A 6 -11.15 -7.47 -67.81
C VAL A 6 -10.47 -8.62 -68.51
N SER A 7 -10.13 -8.45 -69.80
CA SER A 7 -9.46 -9.50 -70.55
C SER A 7 -7.98 -9.54 -70.20
N ASN A 8 -7.50 -10.72 -69.81
CA ASN A 8 -6.08 -10.98 -69.61
C ASN A 8 -5.28 -11.12 -70.93
N LEU A 9 -5.94 -10.99 -72.09
CA LEU A 9 -5.28 -10.89 -73.39
C LEU A 9 -4.94 -9.43 -73.74
N SER A 10 -5.85 -8.49 -73.45
CA SER A 10 -5.66 -7.06 -73.74
C SER A 10 -5.19 -6.24 -72.55
N GLY A 11 -5.50 -6.66 -71.32
CA GLY A 11 -5.29 -5.88 -70.09
C GLY A 11 -6.38 -4.82 -69.83
N GLU A 12 -7.48 -4.84 -70.60
CA GLU A 12 -8.56 -3.84 -70.55
C GLU A 12 -9.94 -4.50 -70.49
N LEU A 13 -10.99 -3.69 -70.28
CA LEU A 13 -12.37 -4.17 -70.28
C LEU A 13 -12.77 -4.80 -71.62
N ALA A 14 -13.23 -6.04 -71.56
CA ALA A 14 -13.58 -6.87 -72.70
C ALA A 14 -15.03 -6.66 -73.15
N GLY A 15 -15.23 -6.63 -74.47
CA GLY A 15 -16.50 -6.46 -75.17
C GLY A 15 -17.05 -7.74 -75.79
N GLU A 16 -17.61 -7.63 -76.99
CA GLU A 16 -18.22 -8.75 -77.72
C GLU A 16 -17.19 -9.74 -78.30
N GLU A 17 -15.91 -9.38 -78.35
CA GLU A 17 -14.84 -10.24 -78.85
C GLU A 17 -14.73 -11.57 -78.09
N LEU A 18 -15.13 -11.60 -76.81
CA LEU A 18 -15.22 -12.82 -75.98
C LEU A 18 -16.17 -13.88 -76.57
N LEU A 19 -17.11 -13.47 -77.42
CA LEU A 19 -18.09 -14.36 -78.06
C LEU A 19 -17.54 -14.98 -79.35
N SER A 20 -16.37 -14.53 -79.83
CA SER A 20 -15.72 -15.07 -81.02
C SER A 20 -14.79 -16.23 -80.69
N ALA A 21 -14.71 -17.22 -81.58
CA ALA A 21 -13.75 -18.32 -81.43
C ALA A 21 -12.29 -17.83 -81.54
N ASP A 22 -12.05 -16.79 -82.34
CA ASP A 22 -10.72 -16.22 -82.57
C ASP A 22 -10.09 -15.66 -81.30
N TYR A 23 -10.88 -14.96 -80.46
CA TYR A 23 -10.42 -14.49 -79.15
C TYR A 23 -9.88 -15.63 -78.28
N TRP A 24 -10.56 -16.76 -78.22
CA TRP A 24 -10.12 -17.90 -77.41
C TRP A 24 -8.89 -18.59 -77.98
N VAL A 25 -8.74 -18.61 -79.31
CA VAL A 25 -7.52 -19.08 -79.97
C VAL A 25 -6.35 -18.17 -79.62
N ASP A 26 -6.53 -16.85 -79.67
CA ASP A 26 -5.49 -15.89 -79.32
C ASP A 26 -5.16 -15.91 -77.82
N HIS A 27 -6.17 -16.06 -76.95
CA HIS A 27 -6.00 -16.17 -75.50
C HIS A 27 -5.14 -17.37 -75.09
N VAL A 28 -5.17 -18.47 -75.85
CA VAL A 28 -4.31 -19.65 -75.59
C VAL A 28 -2.90 -19.47 -76.17
N ARG A 29 -2.73 -18.65 -77.21
CA ARG A 29 -1.46 -18.47 -77.94
C ARG A 29 -0.61 -17.31 -77.45
N GLN A 30 -1.23 -16.29 -76.88
CA GLN A 30 -0.56 -15.05 -76.48
C GLN A 30 -0.32 -15.00 -74.96
N ALA A 31 0.55 -14.09 -74.53
CA ALA A 31 0.92 -13.95 -73.13
C ALA A 31 -0.24 -13.38 -72.28
N VAL A 32 -0.38 -13.90 -71.06
CA VAL A 32 -1.35 -13.45 -70.06
C VAL A 32 -0.88 -12.12 -69.44
N ARG A 33 -1.62 -11.05 -69.70
CA ARG A 33 -1.36 -9.68 -69.22
C ARG A 33 -1.97 -9.43 -67.84
N PHE A 34 -1.61 -10.25 -66.85
CA PHE A 34 -2.19 -10.22 -65.50
C PHE A 34 -1.98 -8.88 -64.77
N LEU A 35 -0.76 -8.33 -64.81
CA LEU A 35 -0.44 -7.03 -64.20
C LEU A 35 -1.31 -5.91 -64.77
N ASP A 36 -1.44 -5.86 -66.10
CA ASP A 36 -2.22 -4.84 -66.78
C ASP A 36 -3.71 -4.94 -66.40
N GLY A 37 -4.25 -6.16 -66.30
CA GLY A 37 -5.62 -6.39 -65.85
C GLY A 37 -5.87 -5.96 -64.40
N MET A 38 -4.93 -6.25 -63.49
CA MET A 38 -5.02 -5.84 -62.07
C MET A 38 -4.96 -4.32 -61.90
N ARG A 39 -4.04 -3.64 -62.59
CA ARG A 39 -3.95 -2.17 -62.59
C ARG A 39 -5.17 -1.51 -63.22
N HIS A 40 -5.74 -2.13 -64.25
CA HIS A 40 -6.99 -1.65 -64.81
C HIS A 40 -8.12 -1.71 -63.78
N SER A 41 -8.28 -2.82 -63.06
CA SER A 41 -9.28 -2.93 -61.98
C SER A 41 -9.04 -1.93 -60.84
N GLU A 42 -7.79 -1.72 -60.43
CA GLU A 42 -7.42 -0.69 -59.44
C GLU A 42 -7.82 0.72 -59.91
N SER A 43 -7.56 1.05 -61.18
CA SER A 43 -7.95 2.35 -61.76
C SER A 43 -9.47 2.60 -61.77
N GLN A 44 -10.27 1.53 -61.67
CA GLN A 44 -11.74 1.61 -61.57
C GLN A 44 -12.22 1.69 -60.10
N GLY A 45 -11.32 1.83 -59.13
CA GLY A 45 -11.62 1.98 -57.71
C GLY A 45 -11.94 0.65 -57.00
N VAL A 46 -11.52 -0.48 -57.57
CA VAL A 46 -11.69 -1.78 -56.91
C VAL A 46 -10.65 -1.91 -55.80
N THR A 47 -11.10 -2.10 -54.56
CA THR A 47 -10.25 -2.25 -53.37
C THR A 47 -10.29 -3.64 -52.74
N THR A 48 -11.12 -4.55 -53.28
CA THR A 48 -11.28 -5.92 -52.76
C THR A 48 -11.40 -6.92 -53.91
N TYR A 49 -10.56 -7.94 -53.90
CA TYR A 49 -10.39 -8.96 -54.93
C TYR A 49 -10.65 -10.36 -54.35
N LEU A 50 -11.52 -11.13 -55.00
CA LEU A 50 -11.81 -12.52 -54.65
C LEU A 50 -11.22 -13.46 -55.71
N GLU A 51 -10.30 -14.33 -55.32
CA GLU A 51 -9.76 -15.38 -56.21
C GLU A 51 -10.69 -16.59 -56.21
N LEU A 52 -11.26 -16.88 -57.38
CA LEU A 52 -12.00 -18.12 -57.67
C LEU A 52 -11.05 -19.14 -58.31
N GLY A 53 -10.17 -19.71 -57.50
CA GLY A 53 -9.17 -20.70 -57.92
C GLY A 53 -8.99 -21.79 -56.86
N PRO A 54 -8.27 -22.89 -57.16
CA PRO A 54 -8.06 -24.02 -56.25
C PRO A 54 -7.09 -23.72 -55.09
N GLY A 55 -6.81 -22.45 -54.80
CA GLY A 55 -5.80 -21.97 -53.86
C GLY A 55 -5.80 -20.45 -53.76
N GLY A 56 -4.65 -19.88 -53.39
CA GLY A 56 -4.45 -18.43 -53.24
C GLY A 56 -3.30 -17.85 -54.06
N VAL A 57 -2.98 -18.47 -55.20
CA VAL A 57 -1.78 -18.10 -55.98
C VAL A 57 -1.97 -16.75 -56.67
N LEU A 58 -3.16 -16.49 -57.20
CA LEU A 58 -3.46 -15.22 -57.86
C LEU A 58 -3.63 -14.09 -56.86
N SER A 59 -4.09 -14.38 -55.66
CA SER A 59 -4.22 -13.44 -54.54
C SER A 59 -2.84 -12.92 -54.13
N ALA A 60 -1.86 -13.82 -53.98
CA ALA A 60 -0.48 -13.45 -53.67
C ALA A 60 0.15 -12.64 -54.82
N MET A 61 -0.04 -13.08 -56.08
CA MET A 61 0.49 -12.33 -57.24
C MET A 61 -0.19 -10.97 -57.44
N GLY A 62 -1.48 -10.86 -57.09
CA GLY A 62 -2.26 -9.64 -57.26
C GLY A 62 -1.84 -8.53 -56.32
N GLN A 63 -1.39 -8.87 -55.10
CA GLN A 63 -0.83 -7.91 -54.13
C GLN A 63 0.35 -7.14 -54.72
N ASP A 64 1.25 -7.82 -55.43
CA ASP A 64 2.40 -7.20 -56.07
C ASP A 64 2.04 -6.38 -57.32
N CYS A 65 0.79 -6.44 -57.79
CA CYS A 65 0.34 -5.78 -59.02
C CYS A 65 -0.32 -4.41 -58.78
N VAL A 66 -0.87 -4.19 -57.59
CA VAL A 66 -1.58 -2.95 -57.19
C VAL A 66 -0.67 -2.05 -56.35
N THR A 67 -1.03 -0.77 -56.25
CA THR A 67 -0.29 0.25 -55.49
C THR A 67 -0.94 0.63 -54.16
N ASP A 68 -2.22 0.31 -53.98
CA ASP A 68 -2.94 0.49 -52.72
C ASP A 68 -2.61 -0.63 -51.72
N ASP A 69 -1.85 -0.29 -50.67
CA ASP A 69 -1.48 -1.22 -49.58
C ASP A 69 -2.70 -1.68 -48.76
N GLU A 70 -3.85 -1.00 -48.83
CA GLU A 70 -5.08 -1.40 -48.14
C GLU A 70 -5.95 -2.39 -48.95
N ALA A 71 -5.61 -2.62 -50.23
CA ALA A 71 -6.34 -3.50 -51.12
C ALA A 71 -6.40 -4.95 -50.59
N GLY A 72 -7.60 -5.52 -50.56
CA GLY A 72 -7.87 -6.85 -50.01
C GLY A 72 -7.82 -7.95 -51.05
N PHE A 73 -7.12 -9.04 -50.75
CA PHE A 73 -7.07 -10.23 -51.61
C PHE A 73 -7.52 -11.46 -50.83
N VAL A 74 -8.63 -12.05 -51.25
CA VAL A 74 -9.30 -13.15 -50.55
C VAL A 74 -9.36 -14.36 -51.47
N PRO A 75 -8.72 -15.49 -51.13
CA PRO A 75 -8.87 -16.72 -51.89
C PRO A 75 -10.10 -17.51 -51.44
N ALA A 76 -10.94 -17.93 -52.39
CA ALA A 76 -12.16 -18.69 -52.08
C ALA A 76 -11.88 -20.13 -51.62
N LEU A 77 -10.76 -20.72 -52.03
CA LEU A 77 -10.33 -22.06 -51.63
C LEU A 77 -8.87 -22.06 -51.17
N ARG A 78 -8.54 -22.93 -50.23
CA ARG A 78 -7.15 -23.22 -49.85
C ARG A 78 -6.95 -24.71 -49.68
N LYS A 79 -5.76 -25.19 -50.03
CA LYS A 79 -5.41 -26.63 -50.00
C LYS A 79 -5.23 -27.20 -48.58
N ASP A 80 -5.12 -26.34 -47.57
CA ASP A 80 -4.84 -26.67 -46.17
C ASP A 80 -6.10 -26.90 -45.33
N ARG A 81 -7.31 -26.69 -45.88
CA ARG A 81 -8.58 -26.75 -45.15
C ARG A 81 -9.73 -27.27 -46.02
N THR A 82 -10.88 -27.52 -45.40
CA THR A 82 -12.06 -28.01 -46.13
C THR A 82 -12.71 -26.91 -46.99
N GLU A 83 -13.34 -27.28 -48.11
CA GLU A 83 -13.98 -26.30 -49.01
C GLU A 83 -15.06 -25.45 -48.32
N PRO A 84 -15.96 -26.01 -47.46
CA PRO A 84 -16.95 -25.21 -46.75
C PRO A 84 -16.33 -24.21 -45.77
N GLU A 85 -15.27 -24.61 -45.07
CA GLU A 85 -14.53 -23.75 -44.14
C GLU A 85 -13.79 -22.63 -44.87
N ALA A 86 -13.12 -22.95 -45.99
CA ALA A 86 -12.46 -21.95 -46.83
C ALA A 86 -13.45 -20.92 -47.36
N LEU A 87 -14.59 -21.37 -47.90
CA LEU A 87 -15.61 -20.48 -48.46
C LEU A 87 -16.29 -19.63 -47.38
N THR A 88 -16.63 -20.21 -46.22
CA THR A 88 -17.19 -19.45 -45.09
C THR A 88 -16.22 -18.35 -44.63
N THR A 89 -14.94 -18.70 -44.52
CA THR A 89 -13.87 -17.76 -44.14
C THR A 89 -13.73 -16.63 -45.16
N ALA A 90 -13.72 -16.96 -46.46
CA ALA A 90 -13.64 -15.97 -47.53
C ALA A 90 -14.83 -15.00 -47.51
N LEU A 91 -16.06 -15.50 -47.30
CA LEU A 91 -17.26 -14.65 -47.17
C LEU A 91 -17.19 -13.75 -45.93
N ALA A 92 -16.66 -14.25 -44.80
CA ALA A 92 -16.46 -13.45 -43.61
C ALA A 92 -15.40 -12.34 -43.83
N GLU A 93 -14.28 -12.65 -44.48
CA GLU A 93 -13.23 -11.66 -44.82
C GLU A 93 -13.78 -10.57 -45.76
N LEU A 94 -14.60 -10.94 -46.75
CA LEU A 94 -15.30 -9.98 -47.61
C LEU A 94 -16.24 -9.08 -46.80
N HIS A 95 -16.99 -9.65 -45.85
CA HIS A 95 -17.90 -8.91 -44.99
C HIS A 95 -17.18 -7.89 -44.10
N LEU A 96 -16.06 -8.29 -43.50
CA LEU A 96 -15.21 -7.41 -42.68
C LEU A 96 -14.61 -6.25 -43.49
N ARG A 97 -14.40 -6.45 -44.80
CA ARG A 97 -13.97 -5.41 -45.74
C ARG A 97 -15.11 -4.57 -46.31
N GLY A 98 -16.32 -4.68 -45.73
CA GLY A 98 -17.48 -3.87 -46.11
C GLY A 98 -18.27 -4.40 -47.31
N THR A 99 -17.92 -5.58 -47.85
CA THR A 99 -18.72 -6.23 -48.90
C THR A 99 -20.00 -6.80 -48.29
N ARG A 100 -21.16 -6.45 -48.86
CA ARG A 100 -22.44 -6.99 -48.40
C ARG A 100 -22.55 -8.48 -48.74
N VAL A 101 -22.58 -9.33 -47.73
CA VAL A 101 -22.87 -10.77 -47.84
C VAL A 101 -24.31 -11.04 -47.43
N ASP A 102 -25.03 -11.80 -48.24
CA ASP A 102 -26.36 -12.28 -47.90
C ASP A 102 -26.26 -13.56 -47.05
N TRP A 103 -26.11 -13.38 -45.74
CA TRP A 103 -26.06 -14.48 -44.77
C TRP A 103 -27.37 -15.28 -44.71
N THR A 104 -28.51 -14.66 -45.06
CA THR A 104 -29.80 -15.36 -45.11
C THR A 104 -29.83 -16.36 -46.27
N ALA A 105 -29.32 -15.98 -47.44
CA ALA A 105 -29.16 -16.90 -48.57
C ALA A 105 -28.14 -18.00 -48.28
N TYR A 106 -27.02 -17.66 -47.61
CA TYR A 106 -25.98 -18.62 -47.24
C TYR A 106 -26.48 -19.71 -46.28
N TYR A 107 -27.24 -19.32 -45.26
CA TYR A 107 -27.78 -20.23 -44.25
C TYR A 107 -29.19 -20.76 -44.56
N ALA A 108 -29.71 -20.54 -45.77
CA ALA A 108 -31.03 -21.01 -46.17
C ALA A 108 -31.17 -22.53 -45.93
N ASN A 109 -32.29 -22.95 -45.34
CA ASN A 109 -32.62 -24.35 -45.04
C ASN A 109 -31.70 -25.06 -44.02
N THR A 110 -30.86 -24.34 -43.29
CA THR A 110 -30.01 -24.93 -42.22
C THR A 110 -30.66 -24.89 -40.82
N GLY A 111 -31.71 -24.08 -40.65
CA GLY A 111 -32.31 -23.80 -39.32
C GLY A 111 -31.50 -22.83 -38.45
N ALA A 112 -30.41 -22.25 -38.98
CA ALA A 112 -29.59 -21.29 -38.25
C ALA A 112 -30.37 -20.00 -37.93
N GLN A 113 -30.20 -19.49 -36.71
CA GLN A 113 -30.71 -18.19 -36.26
C GLN A 113 -29.55 -17.24 -36.03
N ARG A 114 -29.72 -15.96 -36.38
CA ARG A 114 -28.76 -14.93 -36.03
C ARG A 114 -28.94 -14.61 -34.55
N VAL A 115 -27.89 -14.81 -33.79
CA VAL A 115 -27.79 -14.39 -32.39
C VAL A 115 -26.79 -13.25 -32.32
N ASP A 116 -27.11 -12.20 -31.56
CA ASP A 116 -26.10 -11.21 -31.21
C ASP A 116 -25.16 -11.86 -30.20
N LEU A 117 -23.89 -11.95 -30.56
CA LEU A 117 -22.85 -12.38 -29.64
C LEU A 117 -22.40 -11.14 -28.87
N PRO A 118 -22.42 -11.14 -27.53
CA PRO A 118 -21.73 -10.10 -26.80
C PRO A 118 -20.25 -10.16 -27.19
N THR A 119 -19.65 -9.01 -27.47
CA THR A 119 -18.22 -8.91 -27.76
C THR A 119 -17.38 -9.37 -26.56
N TYR A 120 -17.96 -9.39 -25.35
CA TYR A 120 -17.43 -10.09 -24.18
C TYR A 120 -18.48 -10.93 -23.41
N ALA A 121 -18.26 -12.25 -23.33
CA ALA A 121 -19.11 -13.16 -22.57
C ALA A 121 -18.65 -13.27 -21.10
N PHE A 122 -18.92 -12.23 -20.28
CA PHE A 122 -18.50 -12.12 -18.87
C PHE A 122 -18.32 -13.47 -18.14
N GLN A 123 -17.14 -13.69 -17.56
CA GLN A 123 -16.80 -14.89 -16.79
C GLN A 123 -17.27 -14.77 -15.34
N ARG A 124 -18.58 -14.60 -15.15
CA ARG A 124 -19.15 -14.25 -13.85
C ARG A 124 -18.95 -15.35 -12.80
N GLN A 125 -18.41 -14.98 -11.64
CA GLN A 125 -18.29 -15.82 -10.46
C GLN A 125 -19.18 -15.28 -9.32
N ARG A 126 -19.48 -16.12 -8.33
CA ARG A 126 -20.36 -15.73 -7.21
C ARG A 126 -19.58 -14.95 -6.14
N PHE A 127 -20.08 -13.77 -5.79
CA PHE A 127 -19.59 -12.88 -4.74
C PHE A 127 -20.76 -12.44 -3.84
N TRP A 128 -20.95 -13.09 -2.69
CA TRP A 128 -21.97 -12.70 -1.70
C TRP A 128 -21.54 -13.09 -0.29
N LEU A 129 -21.78 -12.23 0.70
CA LEU A 129 -21.45 -12.50 2.10
C LEU A 129 -22.49 -13.43 2.74
N ASN A 130 -22.00 -14.51 3.36
CA ASN A 130 -22.85 -15.42 4.12
C ASN A 130 -22.88 -14.94 5.57
N ALA A 131 -24.02 -14.46 6.04
CA ALA A 131 -24.22 -14.19 7.46
C ALA A 131 -24.38 -15.52 8.21
N SER A 132 -23.36 -16.01 8.93
CA SER A 132 -23.54 -17.00 10.03
C SER A 132 -22.27 -17.31 10.87
N SER A 133 -22.40 -16.98 12.16
CA SER A 133 -21.73 -17.51 13.38
C SER A 133 -20.28 -18.03 13.30
N ALA A 134 -19.37 -17.24 13.88
CA ALA A 134 -17.99 -17.60 14.17
C ALA A 134 -17.84 -18.89 15.03
N SER A 135 -16.96 -19.80 14.59
CA SER A 135 -16.44 -20.93 15.38
C SER A 135 -14.95 -21.13 15.07
N ARG A 136 -14.09 -21.01 16.10
CA ARG A 136 -12.62 -21.13 16.05
C ARG A 136 -12.18 -22.60 15.93
N LYS A 137 -11.10 -22.85 15.16
CA LYS A 137 -10.29 -24.08 15.26
C LYS A 137 -8.84 -23.76 15.62
N ALA A 138 -8.35 -24.40 16.68
CA ALA A 138 -6.96 -24.42 17.11
C ALA A 138 -6.15 -25.47 16.33
N ALA A 139 -4.86 -25.23 16.15
CA ALA A 139 -3.89 -26.16 15.56
C ALA A 139 -2.80 -26.51 16.60
N ASP A 140 -2.46 -27.81 16.69
CA ASP A 140 -1.45 -28.39 17.59
C ASP A 140 -0.02 -28.34 17.02
N GLY A 141 0.98 -28.17 17.92
CA GLY A 141 2.43 -28.29 17.72
C GLY A 141 3.17 -28.45 19.08
N PRO A 142 4.42 -28.98 19.12
CA PRO A 142 4.86 -30.09 19.99
C PRO A 142 5.28 -29.73 21.45
N THR A 143 5.41 -30.80 22.26
CA THR A 143 5.50 -30.88 23.73
C THR A 143 6.73 -30.21 24.38
N MET A 144 6.48 -29.25 25.28
CA MET A 144 7.48 -28.57 26.13
C MET A 144 7.12 -28.54 27.63
N ASP A 145 6.15 -29.35 28.06
CA ASP A 145 5.67 -29.41 29.45
C ASP A 145 6.25 -30.60 30.24
N SER A 146 7.43 -31.14 29.86
CA SER A 146 7.94 -32.40 30.43
C SER A 146 8.03 -32.34 31.95
N ALA A 147 8.61 -31.31 32.56
CA ALA A 147 8.77 -31.26 34.02
C ALA A 147 7.42 -31.28 34.80
N PHE A 148 6.40 -30.59 34.28
CA PHE A 148 5.05 -30.62 34.86
C PHE A 148 4.40 -31.99 34.67
N TRP A 149 4.45 -32.54 33.45
CA TRP A 149 3.91 -33.87 33.17
C TRP A 149 4.73 -35.01 33.79
N ASP A 150 6.01 -34.79 34.09
CA ASP A 150 6.90 -35.71 34.80
C ASP A 150 6.52 -35.74 36.27
N ALA A 151 6.23 -34.58 36.89
CA ALA A 151 5.67 -34.53 38.25
C ALA A 151 4.30 -35.20 38.33
N VAL A 152 3.43 -34.98 37.33
CA VAL A 152 2.14 -35.67 37.22
C VAL A 152 2.32 -37.19 37.01
N ALA A 153 3.26 -37.61 36.17
CA ALA A 153 3.54 -39.02 35.88
C ALA A 153 4.19 -39.74 37.08
N GLN A 154 4.97 -39.03 37.89
CA GLN A 154 5.62 -39.55 39.09
C GLN A 154 4.73 -39.45 40.34
N GLY A 155 3.57 -38.80 40.25
CA GLY A 155 2.66 -38.60 41.38
C GLY A 155 3.22 -37.68 42.46
N ASP A 156 4.11 -36.75 42.09
CA ASP A 156 4.74 -35.81 43.01
C ASP A 156 3.81 -34.62 43.30
N VAL A 157 2.99 -34.78 44.33
CA VAL A 157 1.99 -33.78 44.77
C VAL A 157 2.67 -32.50 45.24
N GLU A 158 3.85 -32.59 45.85
CA GLU A 158 4.57 -31.43 46.39
C GLU A 158 5.12 -30.56 45.25
N ALA A 159 5.73 -31.20 44.25
CA ALA A 159 6.22 -30.51 43.05
C ALA A 159 5.06 -29.90 42.23
N LEU A 160 3.93 -30.60 42.13
CA LEU A 160 2.74 -30.11 41.45
C LEU A 160 2.11 -28.91 42.18
N ALA A 161 2.00 -28.98 43.50
CA ALA A 161 1.48 -27.91 44.35
C ALA A 161 2.36 -26.65 44.25
N GLN A 162 3.69 -26.83 44.27
CA GLN A 162 4.64 -25.74 44.08
C GLN A 162 4.55 -25.10 42.68
N ALA A 163 4.43 -25.91 41.62
CA ALA A 163 4.28 -25.42 40.25
C ALA A 163 3.00 -24.60 40.06
N LEU A 164 1.91 -25.01 40.70
CA LEU A 164 0.60 -24.35 40.64
C LEU A 164 0.43 -23.21 41.66
N ALA A 165 1.39 -23.03 42.57
CA ALA A 165 1.33 -22.09 43.70
C ALA A 165 0.07 -22.29 44.58
N VAL A 166 -0.30 -23.55 44.82
CA VAL A 166 -1.41 -23.96 45.71
C VAL A 166 -0.87 -24.82 46.85
N GLY A 167 -1.62 -24.95 47.95
CA GLY A 167 -1.28 -25.89 49.01
C GLY A 167 -1.39 -27.34 48.53
N PRO A 168 -0.58 -28.29 49.05
CA PRO A 168 -0.64 -29.70 48.66
C PRO A 168 -1.99 -30.37 48.96
N ASP A 169 -2.76 -29.82 49.91
CA ASP A 169 -4.11 -30.26 50.28
C ASP A 169 -5.25 -29.38 49.70
N ALA A 170 -4.95 -28.51 48.72
CA ALA A 170 -5.95 -27.59 48.17
C ALA A 170 -7.11 -28.33 47.46
N PRO A 171 -8.37 -27.91 47.63
CA PRO A 171 -9.51 -28.55 46.98
C PRO A 171 -9.45 -28.38 45.46
N PHE A 172 -9.96 -29.36 44.71
CA PHE A 172 -9.90 -29.36 43.24
C PHE A 172 -10.55 -28.11 42.59
N SER A 173 -11.49 -27.47 43.28
CA SER A 173 -12.10 -26.18 42.88
C SER A 173 -11.10 -25.02 42.83
N GLU A 174 -10.00 -25.08 43.57
CA GLU A 174 -8.90 -24.10 43.55
C GLU A 174 -7.77 -24.52 42.59
N VAL A 175 -7.57 -25.83 42.44
CA VAL A 175 -6.53 -26.39 41.55
C VAL A 175 -6.84 -26.14 40.06
N LEU A 176 -8.11 -26.28 39.63
CA LEU A 176 -8.47 -26.14 38.21
C LEU A 176 -8.29 -24.70 37.66
N PRO A 177 -8.70 -23.64 38.38
CA PRO A 177 -8.35 -22.26 38.03
C PRO A 177 -6.84 -22.02 38.06
N ALA A 178 -6.14 -22.49 39.09
CA ALA A 178 -4.69 -22.32 39.22
C ALA A 178 -3.91 -22.99 38.07
N LEU A 179 -4.35 -24.16 37.60
CA LEU A 179 -3.80 -24.85 36.44
C LEU A 179 -4.04 -24.08 35.13
N SER A 180 -5.25 -23.53 34.96
CA SER A 180 -5.58 -22.69 33.81
C SER A 180 -4.75 -21.41 33.79
N ASP A 181 -4.56 -20.78 34.95
CA ASP A 181 -3.70 -19.60 35.14
C ASP A 181 -2.23 -19.92 34.91
N TRP A 182 -1.73 -21.06 35.41
CA TRP A 182 -0.39 -21.54 35.16
C TRP A 182 -0.15 -21.74 33.66
N ARG A 183 -1.06 -22.43 32.96
CA ARG A 183 -0.94 -22.69 31.51
C ARG A 183 -0.99 -21.39 30.70
N ARG A 184 -1.87 -20.44 31.05
CA ARG A 184 -1.92 -19.11 30.42
C ARG A 184 -0.62 -18.33 30.64
N ARG A 185 -0.10 -18.30 31.87
CA ARG A 185 1.19 -17.64 32.19
C ARG A 185 2.35 -18.29 31.44
N ARG A 186 2.37 -19.62 31.34
CA ARG A 186 3.43 -20.35 30.61
C ARG A 186 3.41 -20.03 29.11
N HIS A 187 2.25 -20.09 28.46
CA HIS A 187 2.11 -19.69 27.05
C HIS A 187 2.50 -18.23 26.81
N ALA A 188 2.13 -17.31 27.72
CA ALA A 188 2.55 -15.92 27.63
C ALA A 188 4.08 -15.77 27.77
N SER A 189 4.70 -16.44 28.73
CA SER A 189 6.16 -16.43 28.91
C SER A 189 6.91 -16.99 27.71
N ASP A 190 6.47 -18.12 27.13
CA ASP A 190 7.10 -18.70 25.94
C ASP A 190 6.97 -17.77 24.72
N THR A 191 5.81 -17.12 24.59
CA THR A 191 5.60 -16.12 23.54
C THR A 191 6.55 -14.94 23.73
N VAL A 192 6.68 -14.43 24.96
CA VAL A 192 7.59 -13.34 25.30
C VAL A 192 9.05 -13.74 25.05
N ASP A 193 9.48 -14.94 25.40
CA ASP A 193 10.85 -15.43 25.13
C ASP A 193 11.18 -15.40 23.64
N SER A 194 10.20 -15.70 22.78
CA SER A 194 10.36 -15.59 21.34
C SER A 194 10.52 -14.12 20.85
N TRP A 195 10.04 -13.14 21.61
CA TRP A 195 10.08 -11.71 21.26
C TRP A 195 11.31 -10.98 21.82
N ARG A 196 12.13 -11.64 22.65
CA ARG A 196 13.23 -11.00 23.38
C ARG A 196 14.55 -11.04 22.62
N TYR A 197 15.17 -9.87 22.51
CA TYR A 197 16.50 -9.69 21.95
C TYR A 197 17.34 -8.75 22.80
N ARG A 198 18.66 -8.81 22.62
CA ARG A 198 19.58 -7.84 23.20
C ARG A 198 20.70 -7.48 22.25
N THR A 199 21.27 -6.29 22.44
CA THR A 199 22.50 -5.92 21.74
C THR A 199 23.71 -6.46 22.47
N THR A 200 24.62 -7.10 21.74
CA THR A 200 25.93 -7.56 22.22
C THR A 200 27.05 -7.00 21.35
N TRP A 201 28.27 -7.04 21.86
CA TRP A 201 29.46 -6.58 21.16
C TRP A 201 30.45 -7.72 21.04
N GLN A 202 30.75 -8.10 19.81
CA GLN A 202 31.68 -9.19 19.50
C GLN A 202 33.01 -8.61 19.03
N ARG A 203 34.11 -9.17 19.51
CA ARG A 203 35.44 -8.74 19.07
C ARG A 203 35.65 -9.10 17.60
N ILE A 204 36.03 -8.13 16.78
CA ILE A 204 36.38 -8.40 15.38
C ILE A 204 37.76 -9.10 15.35
N PRO A 205 37.88 -10.29 14.75
CA PRO A 205 39.14 -11.02 14.69
C PRO A 205 40.22 -10.18 14.02
N GLY A 206 41.32 -9.92 14.73
CA GLY A 206 42.42 -9.11 14.19
C GLY A 206 43.15 -9.88 13.10
N SER A 207 42.94 -9.53 11.82
CA SER A 207 43.83 -10.02 10.78
C SER A 207 45.23 -9.43 11.02
N ALA A 208 46.24 -10.29 11.12
CA ALA A 208 47.65 -9.92 11.22
C ALA A 208 48.20 -9.25 9.93
N SER A 209 47.31 -8.74 9.07
CA SER A 209 47.64 -8.12 7.79
C SER A 209 48.03 -6.65 7.96
N ALA A 210 48.84 -6.18 7.02
CA ALA A 210 49.29 -4.79 6.92
C ALA A 210 48.08 -3.83 6.95
N VAL A 211 48.23 -2.68 7.61
CA VAL A 211 47.18 -1.65 7.65
C VAL A 211 46.91 -1.19 6.21
N PRO A 212 45.69 -1.34 5.68
CA PRO A 212 45.41 -1.01 4.29
C PRO A 212 45.65 0.48 4.04
N ALA A 213 46.23 0.81 2.88
CA ALA A 213 46.23 2.19 2.40
C ALA A 213 44.79 2.57 2.05
N LEU A 214 44.35 3.77 2.45
CA LEU A 214 43.06 4.30 2.03
C LEU A 214 43.24 4.97 0.65
N PRO A 215 42.66 4.43 -0.43
CA PRO A 215 42.74 5.07 -1.75
C PRO A 215 41.83 6.31 -1.81
N GLY A 216 42.19 7.29 -2.63
CA GLY A 216 41.41 8.53 -2.82
C GLY A 216 41.44 9.51 -1.65
N THR A 217 40.85 10.69 -1.87
CA THR A 217 40.77 11.77 -0.87
C THR A 217 39.66 11.49 0.14
N SER A 218 39.90 11.77 1.42
CA SER A 218 38.91 11.65 2.49
C SER A 218 38.44 13.04 2.92
N LEU A 219 37.14 13.19 3.17
CA LEU A 219 36.58 14.39 3.77
C LEU A 219 36.36 14.14 5.27
N LEU A 220 36.99 14.94 6.12
CA LEU A 220 36.80 14.93 7.57
C LEU A 220 35.94 16.14 7.94
N VAL A 221 34.69 15.88 8.34
CA VAL A 221 33.74 16.92 8.74
C VAL A 221 33.79 17.06 10.25
N VAL A 222 34.08 18.26 10.75
CA VAL A 222 34.25 18.52 12.18
C VAL A 222 33.42 19.73 12.61
N PRO A 223 32.90 19.75 13.85
CA PRO A 223 32.29 20.95 14.39
C PRO A 223 33.36 22.05 14.52
N GLU A 224 32.97 23.32 14.39
CA GLU A 224 33.90 24.46 14.49
C GLU A 224 34.53 24.61 15.90
N HIS A 225 33.92 24.00 16.92
CA HIS A 225 34.36 24.14 18.31
C HIS A 225 35.64 23.36 18.68
N ALA A 226 36.48 23.99 19.52
CA ALA A 226 37.84 23.55 19.86
C ALA A 226 37.93 22.19 20.61
N ALA A 227 36.84 21.70 21.20
CA ALA A 227 36.84 20.46 21.99
C ALA A 227 37.11 19.19 21.16
N SER A 228 36.92 19.26 19.83
CA SER A 228 37.13 18.15 18.91
C SER A 228 38.53 18.13 18.27
N GLU A 229 39.35 19.18 18.43
CA GLU A 229 40.62 19.37 17.70
C GLU A 229 41.64 18.22 17.88
N PRO A 230 41.92 17.72 19.11
CA PRO A 230 42.90 16.65 19.27
C PRO A 230 42.47 15.34 18.59
N LEU A 231 41.16 15.04 18.61
CA LEU A 231 40.60 13.86 17.97
C LEU A 231 40.50 14.04 16.46
N ALA A 232 40.15 15.24 15.98
CA ALA A 232 40.18 15.60 14.56
C ALA A 232 41.59 15.41 13.98
N ASP A 233 42.62 15.86 14.68
CA ASP A 233 44.01 15.64 14.27
C ASP A 233 44.40 14.16 14.27
N ALA A 234 44.00 13.39 15.28
CA ALA A 234 44.25 11.95 15.33
C ALA A 234 43.51 11.20 14.19
N CYS A 235 42.26 11.56 13.90
CA CYS A 235 41.49 11.04 12.77
C CYS A 235 42.12 11.43 11.43
N ARG A 236 42.58 12.67 11.29
CA ARG A 236 43.30 13.14 10.09
C ARG A 236 44.59 12.37 9.87
N LEU A 237 45.35 12.10 10.93
CA LEU A 237 46.56 11.28 10.87
C LEU A 237 46.22 9.83 10.46
N ALA A 238 45.12 9.27 10.96
CA ALA A 238 44.65 7.95 10.58
C ALA A 238 44.20 7.89 9.11
N LEU A 239 43.49 8.92 8.62
CA LEU A 239 43.03 9.01 7.24
C LEU A 239 44.16 9.29 6.23
N GLY A 240 45.25 9.90 6.69
CA GLY A 240 46.39 10.31 5.89
C GLY A 240 46.38 11.82 5.67
N THR A 241 47.33 12.51 6.31
CA THR A 241 47.45 13.98 6.37
C THR A 241 47.32 14.65 5.01
N ASP A 242 48.01 14.15 3.99
CA ASP A 242 48.08 14.78 2.67
C ASP A 242 46.89 14.43 1.76
N ARG A 243 45.98 13.57 2.22
CA ARG A 243 44.81 13.08 1.46
C ARG A 243 43.51 13.30 2.23
N THR A 244 43.51 14.19 3.22
CA THR A 244 42.35 14.49 4.05
C THR A 244 42.04 15.97 4.00
N ILE A 245 40.82 16.31 3.60
CA ILE A 245 40.29 17.67 3.62
C ILE A 245 39.46 17.82 4.87
N ILE A 246 39.69 18.89 5.63
CA ILE A 246 38.85 19.21 6.79
C ILE A 246 37.80 20.22 6.36
N LEU A 247 36.53 19.86 6.55
CA LEU A 247 35.40 20.76 6.45
C LEU A 247 34.92 21.10 7.87
N ARG A 248 34.98 22.37 8.24
CA ARG A 248 34.55 22.86 9.55
C ARG A 248 33.16 23.45 9.43
N LEU A 249 32.22 22.93 10.21
CA LEU A 249 30.83 23.38 10.19
C LEU A 249 30.50 24.10 11.51
N PRO A 250 30.18 25.41 11.45
CA PRO A 250 29.59 26.11 12.58
C PRO A 250 28.22 25.54 12.96
N ALA A 251 27.85 25.65 14.24
CA ALA A 251 26.53 25.24 14.71
C ALA A 251 25.43 26.09 14.07
N GLY A 252 24.37 25.44 13.57
CA GLY A 252 23.21 26.11 12.99
C GLY A 252 23.36 26.63 11.56
N LEU A 253 24.34 26.14 10.80
CA LEU A 253 24.37 26.39 9.35
C LEU A 253 23.17 25.75 8.65
N ALA A 254 22.60 26.49 7.69
CA ALA A 254 21.52 26.01 6.84
C ALA A 254 22.01 25.02 5.76
N ARG A 255 21.10 24.18 5.26
CA ARG A 255 21.33 23.16 4.22
C ARG A 255 22.06 23.73 3.00
N GLU A 256 21.62 24.88 2.50
CA GLU A 256 22.16 25.52 1.31
C GLU A 256 23.60 25.99 1.53
N ALA A 257 23.93 26.47 2.75
CA ALA A 257 25.26 26.92 3.11
C ALA A 257 26.24 25.74 3.21
N ILE A 258 25.82 24.61 3.81
CA ILE A 258 26.65 23.40 3.87
C ILE A 258 26.84 22.83 2.46
N ALA A 259 25.78 22.78 1.66
CA ALA A 259 25.86 22.34 0.26
C ALA A 259 26.81 23.23 -0.56
N GLN A 260 26.81 24.54 -0.32
CA GLN A 260 27.76 25.45 -0.99
C GLN A 260 29.20 25.18 -0.57
N GLN A 261 29.48 25.02 0.73
CA GLN A 261 30.83 24.68 1.18
C GLN A 261 31.31 23.33 0.64
N LEU A 262 30.41 22.35 0.52
CA LEU A 262 30.71 21.08 -0.13
C LEU A 262 31.04 21.26 -1.62
N ARG A 263 30.29 22.09 -2.35
CA ARG A 263 30.59 22.43 -3.77
C ARG A 263 31.94 23.11 -3.92
N ASP A 264 32.28 24.04 -3.04
CA ASP A 264 33.57 24.73 -3.06
C ASP A 264 34.72 23.74 -2.82
N VAL A 265 34.56 22.83 -1.85
CA VAL A 265 35.53 21.74 -1.61
C VAL A 265 35.69 20.85 -2.84
N LEU A 266 34.60 20.50 -3.52
CA LEU A 266 34.60 19.63 -4.70
C LEU A 266 35.21 20.30 -5.93
N ALA A 267 35.03 21.61 -6.10
CA ALA A 267 35.57 22.38 -7.24
C ALA A 267 37.11 22.36 -7.28
N ASP A 268 37.75 22.31 -6.11
CA ASP A 268 39.20 22.31 -5.96
C ASP A 268 39.83 20.89 -6.06
N GLN A 269 39.06 19.84 -6.37
CA GLN A 269 39.54 18.46 -6.37
C GLN A 269 40.03 17.93 -7.73
N PRO A 270 41.01 17.01 -7.73
CA PRO A 270 41.36 16.23 -8.91
C PRO A 270 40.18 15.33 -9.37
N PRO A 271 40.19 14.83 -10.61
CA PRO A 271 39.08 14.06 -11.20
C PRO A 271 38.65 12.79 -10.43
N THR A 272 39.45 12.37 -9.46
CA THR A 272 39.22 11.17 -8.64
C THR A 272 38.16 11.35 -7.54
N GLY A 273 37.71 12.58 -7.25
CA GLY A 273 36.65 12.87 -6.28
C GLY A 273 36.97 12.55 -4.81
N ILE A 274 35.98 12.74 -3.93
CA ILE A 274 36.03 12.34 -2.51
C ILE A 274 35.62 10.88 -2.39
N ALA A 275 36.49 10.05 -1.83
CA ALA A 275 36.29 8.60 -1.72
C ALA A 275 35.55 8.16 -0.46
N ARG A 276 35.48 9.02 0.57
CA ARG A 276 34.80 8.76 1.86
C ARG A 276 34.62 10.03 2.66
N VAL A 277 33.60 10.02 3.53
CA VAL A 277 33.35 11.08 4.50
C VAL A 277 33.41 10.49 5.91
N LEU A 278 34.15 11.13 6.82
CA LEU A 278 34.12 10.85 8.25
C LEU A 278 33.58 12.09 8.98
N SER A 279 32.43 11.97 9.62
CA SER A 279 31.79 13.03 10.38
C SER A 279 32.07 12.88 11.88
N LEU A 280 32.61 13.93 12.49
CA LEU A 280 32.78 14.09 13.93
C LEU A 280 31.72 15.04 14.52
N LEU A 281 30.69 15.40 13.75
CA LEU A 281 29.64 16.34 14.17
C LEU A 281 28.92 15.90 15.47
N PRO A 282 28.61 14.61 15.72
CA PRO A 282 27.96 14.21 16.97
C PRO A 282 28.73 14.57 18.25
N LEU A 283 30.04 14.84 18.17
CA LEU A 283 30.84 15.25 19.32
C LEU A 283 30.41 16.62 19.87
N ASP A 284 29.67 17.42 19.09
CA ASP A 284 29.06 18.66 19.55
C ASP A 284 27.72 18.38 20.25
N GLU A 285 27.80 18.22 21.56
CA GLU A 285 26.64 18.03 22.43
C GLU A 285 25.99 19.34 22.89
N GLY A 286 26.51 20.49 22.44
CA GLY A 286 25.93 21.81 22.74
C GLY A 286 24.54 21.98 22.15
N ASP A 287 23.77 22.93 22.66
CA ASP A 287 22.44 23.22 22.11
C ASP A 287 22.52 23.94 20.77
N HIS A 288 21.59 23.62 19.87
CA HIS A 288 21.43 24.31 18.60
C HIS A 288 21.04 25.79 18.85
N PRO A 289 21.70 26.77 18.19
CA PRO A 289 21.51 28.20 18.51
C PRO A 289 20.08 28.72 18.38
N GLN A 290 19.28 28.15 17.47
CA GLN A 290 17.91 28.61 17.18
C GLN A 290 16.82 27.68 17.73
N VAL A 291 17.18 26.45 18.10
CA VAL A 291 16.22 25.41 18.51
C VAL A 291 16.72 24.78 19.81
N PRO A 292 16.48 25.43 20.96
CA PRO A 292 16.98 24.97 22.26
C PRO A 292 16.56 23.53 22.55
N GLY A 293 17.47 22.74 23.12
CA GLY A 293 17.25 21.33 23.46
C GLY A 293 17.58 20.33 22.35
N VAL A 294 17.77 20.77 21.10
CA VAL A 294 18.33 19.91 20.05
C VAL A 294 19.85 20.00 20.10
N PRO A 295 20.59 18.88 20.26
CA PRO A 295 22.04 18.90 20.17
C PRO A 295 22.52 19.38 18.78
N ALA A 296 23.41 20.35 18.75
CA ALA A 296 23.96 20.96 17.53
C ALA A 296 24.58 19.92 16.61
N GLY A 297 25.28 18.93 17.16
CA GLY A 297 25.86 17.83 16.40
C GLY A 297 24.82 16.95 15.68
N ILE A 298 23.66 16.72 16.28
CA ILE A 298 22.56 15.95 15.66
C ILE A 298 21.88 16.77 14.58
N ALA A 299 21.59 18.05 14.84
CA ALA A 299 21.06 18.95 13.83
C ALA A 299 22.00 19.06 12.61
N ALA A 300 23.30 19.25 12.85
CA ALA A 300 24.30 19.31 11.79
C ALA A 300 24.45 17.98 11.04
N SER A 301 24.26 16.83 11.70
CA SER A 301 24.28 15.52 11.06
C SER A 301 23.11 15.33 10.09
N LEU A 302 21.90 15.78 10.46
CA LEU A 302 20.75 15.83 9.55
C LEU A 302 21.07 16.65 8.30
N VAL A 303 21.50 17.89 8.51
CA VAL A 303 21.73 18.85 7.42
C VAL A 303 22.91 18.42 6.55
N LEU A 304 23.95 17.78 7.11
CA LEU A 304 25.05 17.21 6.34
C LEU A 304 24.56 16.12 5.38
N VAL A 305 23.69 15.21 5.82
CA VAL A 305 23.16 14.15 4.95
C VAL A 305 22.35 14.77 3.80
N GLN A 306 21.49 15.74 4.10
CA GLN A 306 20.71 16.47 3.09
C GLN A 306 21.61 17.20 2.08
N ALA A 307 22.65 17.90 2.56
CA ALA A 307 23.58 18.64 1.71
C ALA A 307 24.48 17.73 0.86
N LEU A 308 24.84 16.54 1.37
CA LEU A 308 25.53 15.52 0.57
C LEU A 308 24.63 15.07 -0.60
N ASP A 309 23.33 14.89 -0.35
CA ASP A 309 22.36 14.52 -1.39
C ASP A 309 22.24 15.63 -2.45
N ASP A 310 22.06 16.89 -2.03
CA ASP A 310 21.98 18.07 -2.91
C ASP A 310 23.18 18.26 -3.84
N THR A 311 24.36 17.81 -3.40
CA THR A 311 25.60 17.95 -4.16
C THR A 311 25.90 16.74 -5.03
N GLY A 312 25.10 15.67 -4.96
CA GLY A 312 25.34 14.43 -5.68
C GLY A 312 26.59 13.67 -5.20
N LEU A 313 27.13 13.99 -4.03
CA LEU A 313 28.39 13.39 -3.55
C LEU A 313 28.21 11.94 -3.06
N ASP A 314 28.46 10.98 -3.95
CA ASP A 314 28.21 9.55 -3.71
C ASP A 314 29.37 8.84 -2.97
N ALA A 315 29.76 9.39 -1.82
CA ALA A 315 30.81 8.85 -0.96
C ALA A 315 30.23 8.23 0.34
N PRO A 316 30.78 7.10 0.83
CA PRO A 316 30.32 6.50 2.08
C PRO A 316 30.58 7.42 3.28
N LEU A 317 29.53 7.75 4.01
CA LEU A 317 29.54 8.55 5.23
C LEU A 317 29.66 7.65 6.46
N TRP A 318 30.74 7.85 7.19
CA TRP A 318 30.96 7.30 8.52
C TRP A 318 30.71 8.36 9.58
N THR A 319 29.91 8.03 10.59
CA THR A 319 29.63 8.93 11.71
C THR A 319 30.33 8.44 12.96
N ALA A 320 31.17 9.29 13.54
CA ALA A 320 31.94 8.97 14.73
C ALA A 320 31.29 9.55 15.99
N THR A 321 31.35 8.75 17.05
CA THR A 321 30.92 9.10 18.41
C THR A 321 32.02 8.72 19.40
N ARG A 322 31.85 9.06 20.67
CA ARG A 322 32.78 8.76 21.75
C ARG A 322 32.02 8.56 23.06
N GLY A 323 32.05 7.34 23.57
CA GLY A 323 31.35 6.98 24.81
C GLY A 323 29.82 6.87 24.65
N ALA A 324 29.35 6.75 23.41
CA ALA A 324 27.93 6.57 23.09
C ALA A 324 27.42 5.14 23.37
N VAL A 325 28.33 4.17 23.42
CA VAL A 325 28.01 2.74 23.56
C VAL A 325 28.95 2.06 24.56
N ALA A 326 28.41 1.07 25.29
CA ALA A 326 29.19 0.19 26.15
C ALA A 326 29.59 -1.09 25.39
N ALA A 327 30.80 -1.12 24.83
CA ALA A 327 31.28 -2.28 24.06
C ALA A 327 31.72 -3.47 24.93
N ARG A 328 31.80 -3.28 26.26
CA ARG A 328 32.25 -4.28 27.23
C ARG A 328 31.32 -4.34 28.44
N PRO A 329 31.15 -5.51 29.11
CA PRO A 329 30.19 -5.71 30.21
C PRO A 329 30.32 -4.81 31.46
N ALA A 330 31.39 -4.02 31.57
CA ALA A 330 31.63 -3.09 32.70
C ALA A 330 32.05 -1.69 32.22
N GLU A 331 31.88 -1.39 30.94
CA GLU A 331 32.21 -0.09 30.37
C GLU A 331 31.03 0.87 30.57
N PRO A 332 31.23 2.03 31.22
CA PRO A 332 30.17 3.00 31.37
C PRO A 332 29.90 3.71 30.03
N VAL A 333 28.63 3.96 29.73
CA VAL A 333 28.24 4.94 28.72
C VAL A 333 28.45 6.33 29.33
N THR A 334 29.35 7.11 28.73
CA THR A 334 29.69 8.45 29.24
C THR A 334 28.93 9.57 28.52
N SER A 335 28.39 9.31 27.32
CA SER A 335 27.56 10.26 26.58
C SER A 335 26.33 9.59 25.97
N ALA A 336 25.18 9.68 26.66
CA ALA A 336 23.91 9.29 26.07
C ALA A 336 23.51 10.22 24.91
N VAL A 337 23.95 11.49 24.90
CA VAL A 337 23.65 12.46 23.83
C VAL A 337 24.14 11.95 22.48
N GLN A 338 25.38 11.44 22.44
CA GLN A 338 25.97 10.93 21.20
C GLN A 338 25.32 9.64 20.70
N ALA A 339 24.64 8.88 21.57
CA ALA A 339 23.86 7.71 21.15
C ALA A 339 22.70 8.08 20.21
N MET A 340 22.24 9.34 20.21
CA MET A 340 21.27 9.83 19.22
C MET A 340 21.76 9.64 17.78
N ALA A 341 23.06 9.80 17.54
CA ALA A 341 23.65 9.58 16.21
C ALA A 341 23.58 8.11 15.79
N TRP A 342 23.53 7.17 16.74
CA TRP A 342 23.35 5.76 16.45
C TRP A 342 21.92 5.44 16.02
N GLY A 343 20.92 6.05 16.67
CA GLY A 343 19.52 5.98 16.24
C GLY A 343 19.31 6.61 14.87
N PHE A 344 19.83 7.83 14.65
CA PHE A 344 19.80 8.50 13.35
C PHE A 344 20.50 7.69 12.26
N GLY A 345 21.69 7.15 12.57
CA GLY A 345 22.49 6.34 11.65
C GLY A 345 21.76 5.09 11.18
N GLY A 346 21.05 4.41 12.08
CA GLY A 346 20.21 3.26 11.69
C GLY A 346 19.18 3.64 10.62
N VAL A 347 18.52 4.80 10.74
CA VAL A 347 17.57 5.31 9.73
C VAL A 347 18.30 5.71 8.44
N PHE A 348 19.41 6.45 8.55
CA PHE A 348 20.22 6.86 7.39
C PHE A 348 20.72 5.67 6.57
N GLY A 349 21.19 4.60 7.22
CA GLY A 349 21.62 3.37 6.54
C GLY A 349 20.48 2.67 5.79
N THR A 350 19.23 2.84 6.24
CA THR A 350 18.05 2.30 5.55
C THR A 350 17.53 3.18 4.42
N GLU A 351 17.60 4.51 4.54
CA GLU A 351 17.09 5.46 3.54
C GLU A 351 18.12 5.76 2.43
N TYR A 352 19.41 5.73 2.74
CA TYR A 352 20.53 6.04 1.83
C TYR A 352 21.61 4.93 1.83
N PRO A 353 21.26 3.67 1.49
CA PRO A 353 22.20 2.54 1.58
C PRO A 353 23.47 2.70 0.73
N GLN A 354 23.40 3.44 -0.39
CA GLN A 354 24.53 3.73 -1.28
C GLN A 354 25.59 4.64 -0.63
N ARG A 355 25.17 5.51 0.30
CA ARG A 355 26.05 6.44 1.03
C ARG A 355 26.33 5.98 2.46
N TRP A 356 25.79 4.83 2.86
CA TRP A 356 26.03 4.26 4.17
C TRP A 356 27.47 3.73 4.29
N GLY A 357 28.28 4.45 5.06
CA GLY A 357 29.59 3.99 5.53
C GLY A 357 29.44 3.14 6.79
N GLY A 358 28.90 3.74 7.85
CA GLY A 358 28.65 3.09 9.13
C GLY A 358 28.76 4.04 10.34
N LEU A 359 28.66 3.48 11.54
CA LEU A 359 28.86 4.13 12.83
C LEU A 359 30.12 3.61 13.49
N VAL A 360 30.90 4.53 14.07
CA VAL A 360 32.08 4.18 14.84
C VAL A 360 32.12 4.92 16.18
N ASP A 361 32.21 4.18 17.29
CA ASP A 361 32.48 4.78 18.60
C ASP A 361 33.99 4.70 18.90
N LEU A 362 34.62 5.86 19.06
CA LEU A 362 36.06 6.03 19.23
C LEU A 362 36.43 6.03 20.72
N PRO A 363 37.67 5.64 21.08
CA PRO A 363 38.17 5.78 22.43
C PRO A 363 38.37 7.25 22.82
N GLU A 364 38.51 7.52 24.12
CA GLU A 364 38.82 8.86 24.63
C GLU A 364 40.06 9.47 23.97
N GLU A 365 41.13 8.66 23.89
CA GLU A 365 42.35 8.95 23.16
C GLU A 365 42.53 7.97 21.99
N LEU A 366 42.60 8.50 20.77
CA LEU A 366 42.84 7.70 19.57
C LEU A 366 44.34 7.54 19.32
N ASP A 367 44.92 6.49 19.91
CA ASP A 367 46.33 6.15 19.72
C ASP A 367 46.62 5.58 18.30
N ARG A 368 47.90 5.30 18.00
CA ARG A 368 48.32 4.76 16.70
C ARG A 368 47.62 3.43 16.36
N ARG A 369 47.32 2.60 17.36
CA ARG A 369 46.68 1.29 17.17
C ARG A 369 45.18 1.46 16.89
N GLY A 370 44.51 2.33 17.63
CA GLY A 370 43.13 2.75 17.38
C GLY A 370 42.98 3.37 16.00
N GLY A 371 43.91 4.23 15.58
CA GLY A 371 43.94 4.78 14.22
C GLY A 371 44.11 3.70 13.14
N ALA A 372 44.88 2.65 13.39
CA ALA A 372 44.98 1.50 12.48
C ALA A 372 43.68 0.70 12.39
N HIS A 373 42.95 0.52 13.50
CA HIS A 373 41.62 -0.08 13.50
C HIS A 373 40.61 0.80 12.76
N LEU A 374 40.61 2.11 12.99
CA LEU A 374 39.76 3.06 12.28
C LEU A 374 39.99 2.97 10.77
N ARG A 375 41.24 2.91 10.31
CA ARG A 375 41.55 2.72 8.88
C ARG A 375 40.98 1.44 8.29
N ARG A 376 40.99 0.32 9.03
CA ARG A 376 40.43 -0.95 8.55
C ARG A 376 38.91 -0.86 8.40
N VAL A 377 38.25 -0.25 9.39
CA VAL A 377 36.81 0.02 9.37
C VAL A 377 36.45 0.88 8.16
N LEU A 378 37.14 2.00 7.97
CA LEU A 378 36.89 2.93 6.84
C LEU A 378 37.28 2.36 5.47
N ALA A 379 38.21 1.41 5.42
CA ALA A 379 38.55 0.64 4.22
C ALA A 379 37.54 -0.47 3.91
N ARG A 380 36.56 -0.70 4.81
CA ARG A 380 35.53 -1.76 4.72
C ARG A 380 36.11 -3.17 4.54
N THR A 381 37.27 -3.45 5.14
CA THR A 381 37.93 -4.76 5.00
C THR A 381 37.21 -5.89 5.72
N GLU A 382 36.45 -5.58 6.77
CA GLU A 382 35.86 -6.56 7.69
C GLU A 382 34.35 -6.74 7.50
N ASP A 383 33.74 -6.00 6.57
CA ASP A 383 32.28 -6.03 6.31
C ASP A 383 31.42 -5.78 7.57
N GLU A 384 31.83 -4.78 8.36
CA GLU A 384 31.13 -4.34 9.57
C GLU A 384 30.81 -2.84 9.45
N ASP A 385 29.62 -2.43 9.87
CA ASP A 385 29.12 -1.05 9.77
C ASP A 385 28.73 -0.43 11.13
N HIS A 386 28.69 -1.22 12.20
CA HIS A 386 28.48 -0.75 13.57
C HIS A 386 29.65 -1.18 14.46
N VAL A 387 30.62 -0.29 14.68
CA VAL A 387 31.90 -0.65 15.30
C VAL A 387 32.22 0.22 16.51
N ALA A 388 32.75 -0.38 17.57
CA ALA A 388 33.35 0.32 18.69
C ALA A 388 34.85 0.01 18.74
N ILE A 389 35.69 1.05 18.71
CA ILE A 389 37.14 0.94 18.79
C ILE A 389 37.56 1.19 20.24
N ARG A 390 38.32 0.26 20.80
CA ARG A 390 38.93 0.35 22.13
C ARG A 390 40.41 -0.01 22.05
N ALA A 391 41.17 0.29 23.10
CA ALA A 391 42.58 -0.08 23.19
C ALA A 391 42.83 -1.61 23.02
N THR A 392 41.84 -2.43 23.38
CA THR A 392 41.89 -3.90 23.27
C THR A 392 41.55 -4.44 21.88
N GLY A 393 40.98 -3.63 20.99
CA GLY A 393 40.60 -4.00 19.62
C GLY A 393 39.33 -3.30 19.14
N ALA A 394 38.86 -3.71 17.96
CA ALA A 394 37.57 -3.30 17.42
C ALA A 394 36.49 -4.34 17.76
N PHE A 395 35.27 -3.87 18.05
CA PHE A 395 34.12 -4.68 18.42
C PHE A 395 32.94 -4.34 17.50
N ALA A 396 32.29 -5.34 16.94
CA ALA A 396 31.11 -5.15 16.11
C ALA A 396 29.82 -5.36 16.93
N ARG A 397 28.82 -4.52 16.68
CA ARG A 397 27.50 -4.63 17.33
C ARG A 397 26.69 -5.77 16.71
N ARG A 398 26.01 -6.54 17.55
CA ARG A 398 25.10 -7.63 17.15
C ARG A 398 23.79 -7.53 17.90
N LEU A 399 22.69 -7.89 17.24
CA LEU A 399 21.42 -8.20 17.86
C LEU A 399 21.31 -9.72 17.97
N VAL A 400 21.08 -10.23 19.17
CA VAL A 400 20.98 -11.67 19.45
C VAL A 400 19.67 -11.97 20.20
N ARG A 401 19.13 -13.18 20.03
CA ARG A 401 18.00 -13.68 20.85
C ARG A 401 18.40 -13.68 22.33
N ALA A 402 17.47 -13.31 23.20
CA ALA A 402 17.69 -13.23 24.66
C ALA A 402 16.49 -13.81 25.45
N PRO A 403 16.11 -15.09 25.19
CA PRO A 403 15.08 -15.75 25.99
C PRO A 403 15.57 -15.91 27.44
N LEU A 404 14.64 -15.95 28.38
CA LEU A 404 14.94 -16.25 29.77
C LEU A 404 15.01 -17.76 30.02
N ASP A 405 14.38 -18.59 29.19
CA ASP A 405 14.43 -20.06 29.27
C ASP A 405 14.08 -20.61 30.68
N ASN A 406 13.13 -19.96 31.36
CA ASN A 406 12.76 -20.23 32.76
C ASN A 406 13.88 -20.03 33.80
N ALA A 407 14.87 -19.17 33.51
CA ALA A 407 15.81 -18.73 34.52
C ALA A 407 15.05 -18.17 35.75
N PRO A 408 15.49 -18.46 36.98
CA PRO A 408 14.86 -17.91 38.17
C PRO A 408 15.03 -16.38 38.17
N ALA A 409 13.97 -15.67 38.57
CA ALA A 409 14.03 -14.23 38.78
C ALA A 409 15.11 -13.87 39.81
N GLU A 410 15.86 -12.79 39.57
CA GLU A 410 16.87 -12.31 40.52
C GLU A 410 16.22 -11.69 41.76
N ARG A 411 15.03 -11.10 41.57
CA ARG A 411 14.19 -10.52 42.62
C ARG A 411 12.72 -10.64 42.24
N GLN A 412 11.85 -10.60 43.26
CA GLN A 412 10.44 -10.28 43.03
C GLN A 412 10.27 -8.77 43.06
N TRP A 413 9.61 -8.21 42.05
CA TRP A 413 9.31 -6.79 42.00
C TRP A 413 7.80 -6.57 41.97
N ASN A 414 7.29 -5.86 42.98
CA ASN A 414 5.92 -5.36 43.02
C ASN A 414 5.96 -3.85 43.26
N PRO A 415 5.10 -3.06 42.59
CA PRO A 415 4.97 -1.64 42.88
C PRO A 415 4.50 -1.41 44.32
N SER A 416 4.99 -0.36 44.95
CA SER A 416 4.61 0.09 46.31
C SER A 416 4.56 1.61 46.37
N GLY A 417 3.87 2.21 47.34
CA GLY A 417 3.78 3.68 47.44
C GLY A 417 3.25 4.34 46.16
N THR A 418 3.88 5.45 45.74
CA THR A 418 3.49 6.20 44.54
C THR A 418 4.31 5.81 43.31
N VAL A 419 3.64 5.55 42.18
CA VAL A 419 4.28 5.36 40.87
C VAL A 419 3.88 6.49 39.91
N LEU A 420 4.87 7.16 39.32
CA LEU A 420 4.68 8.22 38.32
C LEU A 420 4.73 7.62 36.91
N VAL A 421 3.66 7.78 36.13
CA VAL A 421 3.61 7.36 34.72
C VAL A 421 3.46 8.59 33.82
N THR A 422 4.51 8.92 33.07
CA THR A 422 4.44 10.05 32.14
C THR A 422 3.88 9.62 30.79
N GLY A 423 3.02 10.44 30.19
CA GLY A 423 2.21 9.99 29.06
C GLY A 423 1.13 8.99 29.50
N GLY A 424 0.74 9.03 30.78
CA GLY A 424 -0.12 8.03 31.43
C GLY A 424 -1.54 7.95 30.89
N THR A 425 -2.02 8.99 30.20
CA THR A 425 -3.31 8.99 29.49
C THR A 425 -3.18 8.59 28.01
N GLY A 426 -1.97 8.34 27.51
CA GLY A 426 -1.75 7.81 26.16
C GLY A 426 -1.98 6.31 26.09
N ALA A 427 -2.07 5.74 24.88
CA ALA A 427 -2.39 4.33 24.67
C ALA A 427 -1.51 3.36 25.49
N LEU A 428 -0.18 3.48 25.39
CA LEU A 428 0.77 2.65 26.15
C LEU A 428 0.73 2.95 27.65
N GLY A 429 0.70 4.24 28.02
CA GLY A 429 0.67 4.67 29.42
C GLY A 429 -0.57 4.16 30.17
N GLY A 430 -1.72 4.12 29.50
CA GLY A 430 -2.97 3.60 30.07
C GLY A 430 -2.91 2.09 30.34
N HIS A 431 -2.32 1.29 29.45
CA HIS A 431 -2.12 -0.14 29.71
C HIS A 431 -1.16 -0.38 30.88
N VAL A 432 -0.07 0.39 30.96
CA VAL A 432 0.88 0.32 32.08
C VAL A 432 0.20 0.72 33.39
N ALA A 433 -0.60 1.78 33.41
CA ALA A 433 -1.33 2.21 34.60
C ALA A 433 -2.28 1.11 35.11
N ARG A 434 -3.06 0.49 34.22
CA ARG A 434 -3.93 -0.66 34.56
C ARG A 434 -3.16 -1.85 35.10
N TRP A 435 -1.99 -2.11 34.55
CA TRP A 435 -1.13 -3.18 35.03
C TRP A 435 -0.56 -2.87 36.42
N LEU A 436 -0.04 -1.66 36.65
CA LEU A 436 0.49 -1.24 37.95
C LEU A 436 -0.59 -1.26 39.05
N ALA A 437 -1.80 -0.78 38.76
CA ALA A 437 -2.92 -0.79 39.70
C ALA A 437 -3.31 -2.22 40.12
N ARG A 438 -3.36 -3.16 39.16
CA ARG A 438 -3.64 -4.59 39.42
C ARG A 438 -2.51 -5.30 40.18
N ASN A 439 -1.28 -4.78 40.14
CA ASN A 439 -0.11 -5.39 40.78
C ASN A 439 0.29 -4.71 42.10
N GLY A 440 -0.56 -3.86 42.68
CA GLY A 440 -0.41 -3.39 44.06
C GLY A 440 0.12 -1.96 44.24
N ALA A 441 0.11 -1.12 43.18
CA ALA A 441 0.42 0.30 43.34
C ALA A 441 -0.60 0.97 44.28
N GLU A 442 -0.13 1.64 45.35
CA GLU A 442 -1.00 2.33 46.31
C GLU A 442 -1.53 3.65 45.73
N GLN A 443 -0.69 4.35 44.98
CA GLN A 443 -1.04 5.59 44.28
C GLN A 443 -0.40 5.66 42.89
N LEU A 444 -1.17 6.08 41.90
CA LEU A 444 -0.72 6.38 40.54
C LEU A 444 -0.83 7.88 40.26
N VAL A 445 0.28 8.46 39.82
CA VAL A 445 0.31 9.82 39.28
C VAL A 445 0.52 9.73 37.78
N LEU A 446 -0.51 10.06 37.00
CA LEU A 446 -0.47 10.00 35.54
C LEU A 446 -0.29 11.41 34.99
N THR A 447 0.74 11.66 34.19
CA THR A 447 0.92 12.98 33.56
C THR A 447 0.56 12.95 32.09
N SER A 448 -0.05 14.04 31.65
CA SER A 448 -0.30 14.33 30.25
C SER A 448 -0.35 15.85 30.03
N ARG A 449 -0.34 16.29 28.77
CA ARG A 449 -0.43 17.71 28.42
C ARG A 449 -1.75 18.34 28.83
N ARG A 450 -2.84 17.56 28.76
CA ARG A 450 -4.22 18.01 29.02
C ARG A 450 -4.69 17.70 30.44
N GLY A 451 -3.92 16.94 31.23
CA GLY A 451 -4.33 16.51 32.56
C GLY A 451 -5.67 15.79 32.53
N ALA A 452 -6.58 16.19 33.43
CA ALA A 452 -7.93 15.64 33.53
C ALA A 452 -8.80 15.87 32.27
N ASP A 453 -8.46 16.88 31.44
CA ASP A 453 -9.17 17.17 30.19
C ASP A 453 -8.73 16.23 29.03
N ALA A 454 -7.88 15.24 29.30
CA ALA A 454 -7.51 14.26 28.29
C ALA A 454 -8.70 13.34 27.93
N PRO A 455 -8.95 13.02 26.65
CA PRO A 455 -10.03 12.12 26.26
C PRO A 455 -9.94 10.77 26.99
N GLY A 456 -11.04 10.35 27.62
CA GLY A 456 -11.10 9.08 28.37
C GLY A 456 -10.44 9.10 29.76
N ALA A 457 -9.94 10.25 30.24
CA ALA A 457 -9.31 10.38 31.55
C ALA A 457 -10.23 9.96 32.70
N ASP A 458 -11.46 10.47 32.75
CA ASP A 458 -12.43 10.14 33.81
C ASP A 458 -12.75 8.65 33.87
N ALA A 459 -12.91 8.02 32.71
CA ALA A 459 -13.16 6.58 32.60
C ALA A 459 -11.95 5.76 33.11
N LEU A 460 -10.73 6.19 32.75
CA LEU A 460 -9.50 5.56 33.23
C LEU A 460 -9.33 5.71 34.74
N VAL A 461 -9.61 6.89 35.31
CA VAL A 461 -9.55 7.10 36.77
C VAL A 461 -10.54 6.17 37.47
N ALA A 462 -11.80 6.16 37.05
CA ALA A 462 -12.83 5.32 37.66
C ALA A 462 -12.47 3.82 37.59
N GLU A 463 -11.90 3.37 36.46
CA GLU A 463 -11.44 1.99 36.28
C GLU A 463 -10.29 1.63 37.24
N LEU A 464 -9.30 2.50 37.38
CA LEU A 464 -8.13 2.26 38.24
C LEU A 464 -8.48 2.38 39.73
N GLU A 465 -9.36 3.31 40.11
CA GLU A 465 -9.82 3.44 41.50
C GLU A 465 -10.66 2.24 41.94
N ALA A 466 -11.37 1.58 41.01
CA ALA A 466 -12.09 0.35 41.30
C ALA A 466 -11.17 -0.81 41.74
N THR A 467 -9.85 -0.75 41.46
CA THR A 467 -8.88 -1.73 41.96
C THR A 467 -8.35 -1.39 43.36
N GLY A 468 -8.80 -0.29 43.97
CA GLY A 468 -8.33 0.21 45.26
C GLY A 468 -7.08 1.11 45.20
N CYS A 469 -6.62 1.48 43.99
CA CYS A 469 -5.49 2.38 43.78
C CYS A 469 -5.95 3.85 43.78
N ARG A 470 -5.24 4.74 44.48
CA ARG A 470 -5.51 6.19 44.41
C ARG A 470 -4.93 6.76 43.12
N VAL A 471 -5.74 7.42 42.27
CA VAL A 471 -5.24 7.95 40.99
C VAL A 471 -5.34 9.46 40.91
N ARG A 472 -4.27 10.10 40.45
CA ARG A 472 -4.25 11.54 40.15
C ARG A 472 -3.71 11.77 38.75
N ILE A 473 -4.52 12.36 37.88
CA ILE A 473 -4.09 12.83 36.58
C ILE A 473 -3.66 14.29 36.71
N VAL A 474 -2.43 14.62 36.32
CA VAL A 474 -1.88 15.98 36.41
C VAL A 474 -1.50 16.49 35.02
N ALA A 475 -1.95 17.71 34.69
CA ALA A 475 -1.46 18.43 33.53
C ALA A 475 0.00 18.83 33.77
N CYS A 476 0.94 18.16 33.11
CA CYS A 476 2.37 18.42 33.27
C CYS A 476 3.09 18.06 31.98
N GLU A 477 3.73 19.05 31.37
CA GLU A 477 4.72 18.86 30.33
C GLU A 477 6.03 18.44 30.98
N VAL A 478 6.57 17.28 30.57
CA VAL A 478 7.74 16.69 31.23
C VAL A 478 9.07 17.29 30.78
N ASP A 479 9.08 18.02 29.66
CA ASP A 479 10.24 18.81 29.22
C ASP A 479 10.40 20.12 30.03
N ASP A 480 9.36 20.58 30.73
CA ASP A 480 9.45 21.69 31.70
C ASP A 480 9.93 21.18 33.08
N ARG A 481 11.19 21.46 33.37
CA ARG A 481 11.83 21.07 34.65
C ARG A 481 11.13 21.66 35.87
N ALA A 482 10.60 22.89 35.79
CA ALA A 482 9.94 23.54 36.91
C ALA A 482 8.59 22.87 37.20
N ALA A 483 7.82 22.58 36.16
CA ALA A 483 6.54 21.85 36.27
C ALA A 483 6.74 20.45 36.86
N VAL A 484 7.78 19.72 36.43
CA VAL A 484 8.11 18.41 37.01
C VAL A 484 8.52 18.52 38.48
N ALA A 485 9.28 19.56 38.86
CA ALA A 485 9.66 19.78 40.26
C ALA A 485 8.44 20.06 41.16
N GLU A 486 7.50 20.88 40.68
CA GLU A 486 6.24 21.15 41.38
C GLU A 486 5.38 19.89 41.52
N LEU A 487 5.27 19.10 40.45
CA LEU A 487 4.59 17.82 40.47
C LEU A 487 5.18 16.89 41.53
N LEU A 488 6.50 16.73 41.56
CA LEU A 488 7.19 15.85 42.51
C LEU A 488 7.04 16.34 43.95
N ALA A 489 7.09 17.67 44.17
CA ALA A 489 6.87 18.26 45.49
C ALA A 489 5.44 18.05 46.02
N SER A 490 4.47 17.82 45.13
CA SER A 490 3.08 17.54 45.50
C SER A 490 2.81 16.08 45.88
N ILE A 491 3.80 15.19 45.81
CA ILE A 491 3.66 13.78 46.19
C ILE A 491 3.70 13.66 47.73
N PRO A 492 2.70 13.01 48.37
CA PRO A 492 2.64 12.91 49.82
C PRO A 492 3.82 12.14 50.42
N ALA A 493 4.34 12.63 51.56
CA ALA A 493 5.48 11.99 52.24
C ALA A 493 5.13 10.64 52.89
N ASP A 494 3.85 10.40 53.21
CA ASP A 494 3.32 9.14 53.74
C ASP A 494 3.19 8.04 52.66
N THR A 495 3.14 8.43 51.38
CA THR A 495 3.16 7.52 50.22
C THR A 495 4.20 7.99 49.20
N PRO A 496 5.50 7.83 49.50
CA PRO A 496 6.58 8.41 48.70
C PRO A 496 6.63 7.85 47.28
N LEU A 497 7.26 8.60 46.36
CA LEU A 497 7.54 8.12 45.01
C LEU A 497 8.57 6.98 45.05
N THR A 498 8.19 5.80 44.57
CA THR A 498 9.04 4.61 44.55
C THR A 498 9.40 4.14 43.15
N ALA A 499 8.65 4.55 42.12
CA ALA A 499 8.94 4.17 40.74
C ALA A 499 8.51 5.23 39.74
N VAL A 500 9.24 5.30 38.63
CA VAL A 500 8.94 6.17 37.49
C VAL A 500 8.84 5.32 36.22
N VAL A 501 7.77 5.50 35.46
CA VAL A 501 7.61 4.93 34.12
C VAL A 501 7.45 6.04 33.10
N HIS A 502 8.47 6.19 32.25
CA HIS A 502 8.53 7.23 31.24
C HIS A 502 8.02 6.70 29.89
N ALA A 503 6.71 6.87 29.64
CA ALA A 503 6.03 6.46 28.41
C ALA A 503 5.59 7.64 27.51
N ALA A 504 6.11 8.84 27.77
CA ALA A 504 5.79 10.02 26.97
C ALA A 504 6.50 9.95 25.61
N ALA A 505 5.77 10.25 24.53
CA ALA A 505 6.30 10.29 23.18
C ALA A 505 5.54 11.31 22.33
N ALA A 506 6.24 11.91 21.37
CA ALA A 506 5.67 12.74 20.33
C ALA A 506 6.20 12.23 18.98
N LEU A 507 5.30 12.02 18.02
CA LEU A 507 5.66 11.60 16.66
C LEU A 507 5.40 12.71 15.66
N ASP A 508 6.26 12.75 14.66
CA ASP A 508 6.17 13.63 13.53
C ASP A 508 6.99 13.04 12.37
N ASP A 509 6.65 11.82 11.96
CA ASP A 509 7.45 11.01 11.04
C ASP A 509 7.69 11.72 9.68
N GLY A 510 8.85 11.49 9.08
CA GLY A 510 9.28 12.10 7.84
C GLY A 510 10.60 11.51 7.34
N LEU A 511 10.76 11.46 6.02
CA LEU A 511 12.02 11.09 5.39
C LEU A 511 13.10 12.12 5.74
N ILE A 512 14.35 11.69 5.85
CA ILE A 512 15.49 12.56 6.20
C ILE A 512 15.53 13.81 5.31
N ASP A 513 15.23 13.70 4.01
CA ASP A 513 15.22 14.83 3.08
C ASP A 513 14.21 15.94 3.46
N SER A 514 13.07 15.59 4.05
CA SER A 514 12.01 16.54 4.43
C SER A 514 11.97 16.87 5.93
N LEU A 515 12.89 16.29 6.72
CA LEU A 515 13.00 16.60 8.14
C LEU A 515 13.65 17.97 8.34
N THR A 516 13.13 18.72 9.31
CA THR A 516 13.72 19.97 9.79
C THR A 516 14.19 19.82 11.23
N THR A 517 15.08 20.71 11.66
CA THR A 517 15.59 20.74 13.04
C THR A 517 14.47 20.91 14.07
N ASP A 518 13.42 21.69 13.76
CA ASP A 518 12.26 21.85 14.63
C ASP A 518 11.47 20.55 14.83
N ARG A 519 11.32 19.74 13.77
CA ARG A 519 10.65 18.43 13.83
C ARG A 519 11.45 17.42 14.64
N ILE A 520 12.79 17.50 14.60
CA ILE A 520 13.66 16.77 15.54
C ILE A 520 13.42 17.25 16.96
N GLY A 521 13.45 18.56 17.21
CA GLY A 521 13.21 19.13 18.54
C GLY A 521 11.88 18.69 19.13
N TYR A 522 10.80 18.71 18.34
CA TYR A 522 9.49 18.24 18.77
C TYR A 522 9.50 16.78 19.25
N ALA A 523 10.15 15.87 18.50
CA ALA A 523 10.25 14.46 18.87
C ALA A 523 11.14 14.22 20.12
N LEU A 524 12.21 15.01 20.29
CA LEU A 524 13.12 14.86 21.43
C LEU A 524 12.55 15.41 22.74
N ARG A 525 11.65 16.40 22.71
CA ARG A 525 11.11 17.06 23.92
C ARG A 525 10.52 16.10 24.94
N ALA A 526 9.49 15.36 24.53
CA ALA A 526 8.77 14.48 25.44
C ALA A 526 9.64 13.33 25.96
N LYS A 527 10.58 12.81 25.15
CA LYS A 527 11.42 11.65 25.49
C LYS A 527 12.72 12.03 26.19
N VAL A 528 13.57 12.78 25.51
CA VAL A 528 14.94 13.06 25.97
C VAL A 528 14.93 14.06 27.12
N HIS A 529 14.29 15.21 26.94
CA HIS A 529 14.23 16.22 28.00
C HIS A 529 13.40 15.73 29.18
N GLY A 530 12.29 15.05 28.91
CA GLY A 530 11.50 14.35 29.93
C GLY A 530 12.34 13.41 30.79
N ALA A 531 13.08 12.47 30.17
CA ALA A 531 13.93 11.53 30.89
C ALA A 531 15.06 12.22 31.69
N ARG A 532 15.68 13.28 31.15
CA ARG A 532 16.72 14.05 31.85
C ARG A 532 16.16 14.77 33.08
N ASN A 533 15.04 15.49 32.92
CA ASN A 533 14.39 16.21 34.02
C ASN A 533 13.98 15.24 35.14
N LEU A 534 13.34 14.12 34.77
CA LEU A 534 12.98 13.07 35.71
C LEU A 534 14.22 12.54 36.42
N HIS A 535 15.32 12.30 35.71
CA HIS A 535 16.55 11.83 36.35
C HIS A 535 17.12 12.82 37.35
N GLU A 536 17.32 14.08 36.94
CA GLU A 536 17.90 15.10 37.81
C GLU A 536 17.07 15.33 39.08
N LEU A 537 15.75 15.31 38.96
CA LEU A 537 14.85 15.61 40.08
C LEU A 537 14.56 14.38 40.97
N THR A 538 14.88 13.17 40.51
CA THR A 538 14.65 11.92 41.28
C THR A 538 15.93 11.16 41.62
N ARG A 539 17.11 11.68 41.27
CA ARG A 539 18.40 11.00 41.46
C ARG A 539 18.71 10.65 42.93
N ASP A 540 18.22 11.44 43.87
CA ASP A 540 18.47 11.27 45.30
C ASP A 540 17.31 10.54 46.01
N LEU A 541 16.31 10.08 45.25
CA LEU A 541 15.20 9.27 45.76
C LEU A 541 15.52 7.78 45.64
N ASP A 542 15.10 7.00 46.64
CA ASP A 542 15.25 5.55 46.67
C ASP A 542 14.20 4.86 45.80
N LEU A 543 14.34 4.99 44.48
CA LEU A 543 13.45 4.36 43.52
C LEU A 543 13.74 2.86 43.43
N SER A 544 12.70 2.05 43.37
CA SER A 544 12.78 0.60 43.09
C SER A 544 12.83 0.29 41.58
N ALA A 545 12.36 1.23 40.73
CA ALA A 545 12.36 1.12 39.28
C ALA A 545 12.35 2.50 38.59
N PHE A 546 13.08 2.62 37.47
CA PHE A 546 13.03 3.77 36.56
C PHE A 546 12.96 3.22 35.13
N VAL A 547 11.76 3.17 34.58
CA VAL A 547 11.48 2.49 33.31
C VAL A 547 11.41 3.49 32.18
N LEU A 548 12.16 3.25 31.11
CA LEU A 548 12.18 4.06 29.90
C LEU A 548 11.54 3.27 28.75
N PHE A 549 10.51 3.84 28.14
CA PHE A 549 9.89 3.26 26.95
C PHE A 549 10.66 3.74 25.72
N SER A 550 11.58 2.91 25.26
CA SER A 550 12.31 3.06 24.00
C SER A 550 11.54 2.36 22.86
N SER A 551 12.11 2.32 21.67
CA SER A 551 11.54 1.69 20.49
C SER A 551 12.60 0.94 19.70
N LEU A 552 12.18 -0.15 19.05
CA LEU A 552 13.01 -0.92 18.12
C LEU A 552 13.70 -0.04 17.06
N SER A 553 13.08 1.07 16.63
CA SER A 553 13.66 1.99 15.65
C SER A 553 14.96 2.66 16.12
N GLY A 554 15.15 2.86 17.42
CA GLY A 554 16.43 3.34 17.98
C GLY A 554 17.55 2.29 17.95
N THR A 555 17.22 1.00 17.77
CA THR A 555 18.19 -0.09 17.73
C THR A 555 18.58 -0.48 16.32
N VAL A 556 17.60 -0.77 15.46
CA VAL A 556 17.83 -1.27 14.09
C VAL A 556 17.60 -0.22 13.01
N GLY A 557 17.01 0.94 13.34
CA GLY A 557 16.53 1.92 12.37
C GLY A 557 15.13 1.58 11.83
N ALA A 558 14.35 2.61 11.52
CA ALA A 558 13.10 2.48 10.80
C ALA A 558 12.99 3.64 9.78
N PRO A 559 12.83 3.36 8.47
CA PRO A 559 12.64 4.42 7.48
C PRO A 559 11.52 5.38 7.86
N GLY A 560 11.74 6.68 7.66
CA GLY A 560 10.81 7.75 8.01
C GLY A 560 10.84 8.17 9.49
N GLN A 561 11.68 7.55 10.33
CA GLN A 561 11.76 7.86 11.76
C GLN A 561 13.07 8.57 12.15
N GLY A 562 13.64 9.37 11.25
CA GLY A 562 14.91 10.08 11.46
C GLY A 562 14.90 11.08 12.63
N ASN A 563 13.74 11.55 13.07
CA ASN A 563 13.56 12.40 14.26
C ASN A 563 13.21 11.61 15.54
N TYR A 564 12.59 10.44 15.41
CA TYR A 564 12.14 9.62 16.54
C TYR A 564 13.19 8.59 17.01
N ALA A 565 13.86 7.90 16.10
CA ALA A 565 14.89 6.92 16.41
C ALA A 565 16.05 7.48 17.27
N PRO A 566 16.55 8.72 17.05
CA PRO A 566 17.60 9.30 17.89
C PRO A 566 17.22 9.39 19.37
N GLY A 567 15.98 9.80 19.67
CA GLY A 567 15.48 9.90 21.04
C GLY A 567 15.42 8.55 21.75
N ASN A 568 15.06 7.47 21.05
CA ASN A 568 15.02 6.12 21.62
C ASN A 568 16.43 5.56 21.87
N ALA A 569 17.37 5.79 20.94
CA ALA A 569 18.77 5.43 21.16
C ALA A 569 19.39 6.17 22.37
N PHE A 570 19.00 7.44 22.57
CA PHE A 570 19.35 8.19 23.79
C PHE A 570 18.81 7.49 25.05
N LEU A 571 17.54 7.06 25.08
CA LEU A 571 16.95 6.40 26.25
C LEU A 571 17.68 5.09 26.62
N ASP A 572 18.04 4.28 25.62
CA ASP A 572 18.77 3.03 25.84
C ASP A 572 20.16 3.30 26.43
N ALA A 573 20.91 4.25 25.87
CA ALA A 573 22.21 4.66 26.38
C ALA A 573 22.10 5.33 27.77
N PHE A 574 21.03 6.10 28.00
CA PHE A 574 20.77 6.79 29.26
C PHE A 574 20.45 5.82 30.40
N ALA A 575 19.75 4.71 30.12
CA ALA A 575 19.56 3.65 31.11
C ALA A 575 20.90 3.04 31.57
N GLN A 576 21.81 2.76 30.63
CA GLN A 576 23.14 2.25 30.94
C GLN A 576 23.97 3.26 31.74
N GLN A 577 23.92 4.54 31.36
CA GLN A 577 24.56 5.62 32.09
C GLN A 577 24.02 5.72 33.53
N ARG A 578 22.70 5.69 33.71
CA ARG A 578 22.06 5.74 35.03
C ARG A 578 22.44 4.54 35.90
N ARG A 579 22.50 3.33 35.34
CA ARG A 579 22.98 2.12 36.04
C ARG A 579 24.44 2.23 36.47
N SER A 580 25.30 2.86 35.66
CA SER A 580 26.71 3.08 36.03
C SER A 580 26.87 4.00 37.26
N LEU A 581 25.85 4.80 37.58
CA LEU A 581 25.77 5.63 38.78
C LEU A 581 25.19 4.88 39.99
N GLY A 582 24.88 3.58 39.86
CA GLY A 582 24.23 2.78 40.91
C GLY A 582 22.73 3.04 41.06
N LEU A 583 22.11 3.78 40.13
CA LEU A 583 20.68 4.09 40.15
C LEU A 583 19.91 3.06 39.29
N PRO A 584 18.66 2.71 39.66
CA PRO A 584 17.84 1.81 38.86
C PRO A 584 17.56 2.43 37.50
N ALA A 585 17.60 1.61 36.45
CA ALA A 585 17.10 1.95 35.13
C ALA A 585 16.83 0.68 34.29
N THR A 586 15.70 0.68 33.58
CA THR A 586 15.36 -0.36 32.60
C THR A 586 14.79 0.32 31.37
N SER A 587 15.50 0.24 30.24
CA SER A 587 15.00 0.64 28.94
C SER A 587 14.50 -0.57 28.17
N ILE A 588 13.28 -0.48 27.66
CA ILE A 588 12.73 -1.51 26.79
C ILE A 588 12.48 -0.89 25.42
N ALA A 589 13.19 -1.41 24.42
CA ALA A 589 12.97 -1.05 23.02
C ALA A 589 11.80 -1.87 22.47
N TRP A 590 10.60 -1.28 22.51
CA TRP A 590 9.37 -1.95 22.12
C TRP A 590 9.22 -2.05 20.60
N GLY A 591 8.73 -3.20 20.14
CA GLY A 591 8.05 -3.37 18.85
C GLY A 591 6.62 -2.83 18.89
N ARG A 592 5.82 -3.16 17.87
CA ARG A 592 4.44 -2.68 17.74
C ARG A 592 3.51 -3.35 18.75
N TRP A 593 2.63 -2.57 19.39
CA TRP A 593 1.57 -3.07 20.27
C TRP A 593 0.24 -3.14 19.51
N ALA A 594 -0.57 -4.17 19.76
CA ALA A 594 -1.86 -4.41 19.12
C ALA A 594 -2.97 -3.54 19.74
N GLY A 595 -3.81 -2.91 18.91
CA GLY A 595 -5.00 -2.17 19.36
C GLY A 595 -4.74 -1.00 20.30
N ALA A 596 -3.47 -0.62 20.46
CA ALA A 596 -3.03 0.46 21.32
C ALA A 596 -1.63 0.89 20.90
N GLY A 597 -1.47 2.13 20.45
CA GLY A 597 -0.15 2.65 20.16
C GLY A 597 -0.14 3.74 19.10
N LEU A 598 1.07 4.10 18.70
CA LEU A 598 1.38 5.24 17.85
C LEU A 598 1.29 4.92 16.34
N ALA A 599 0.71 3.77 15.95
CA ALA A 599 0.70 3.24 14.59
C ALA A 599 -0.66 2.60 14.23
N GLU A 600 -1.74 3.38 14.29
CA GLU A 600 -3.09 2.98 13.82
C GLU A 600 -3.27 3.33 12.33
N GLY A 601 -4.03 2.53 11.57
CA GLY A 601 -4.37 2.77 10.15
C GLY A 601 -3.50 2.03 9.12
N ASP A 602 -3.29 2.62 7.92
CA ASP A 602 -2.59 2.00 6.76
C ASP A 602 -1.16 1.48 7.06
N ALA A 603 -0.56 1.95 8.15
CA ALA A 603 0.72 1.48 8.67
C ALA A 603 0.63 0.02 9.18
N GLU A 604 -0.49 -0.42 9.75
CA GLU A 604 -0.63 -1.74 10.38
C GLU A 604 -0.48 -2.89 9.38
N ALA A 605 -1.18 -2.80 8.25
CA ALA A 605 -1.10 -3.79 7.17
C ALA A 605 0.28 -3.84 6.50
N ARG A 606 1.07 -2.75 6.59
CA ARG A 606 2.42 -2.67 6.04
C ARG A 606 3.45 -3.29 6.99
N PHE A 607 3.38 -3.00 8.29
CA PHE A 607 4.28 -3.57 9.29
C PHE A 607 4.17 -5.10 9.34
N GLU A 608 2.96 -5.65 9.25
CA GLU A 608 2.76 -7.11 9.18
C GLU A 608 3.31 -7.73 7.89
N ARG A 609 3.24 -7.02 6.76
CA ARG A 609 3.81 -7.47 5.47
C ARG A 609 5.33 -7.56 5.50
N ILE A 610 6.00 -6.58 6.14
CA ILE A 610 7.46 -6.56 6.29
C ILE A 610 7.96 -7.39 7.49
N GLY A 611 7.07 -8.11 8.19
CA GLY A 611 7.43 -9.03 9.27
C GLY A 611 7.53 -8.41 10.67
N ALA A 612 6.96 -7.22 10.91
CA ALA A 612 6.83 -6.64 12.25
C ALA A 612 5.41 -6.88 12.81
N GLY A 613 5.29 -7.91 13.65
CA GLY A 613 4.02 -8.36 14.25
C GLY A 613 3.48 -7.42 15.34
N ALA A 614 2.19 -7.55 15.63
CA ALA A 614 1.50 -6.82 16.70
C ALA A 614 1.57 -7.61 18.02
N MET A 615 2.12 -7.01 19.07
CA MET A 615 2.15 -7.62 20.40
C MET A 615 0.92 -7.25 21.21
N ALA A 616 0.20 -8.24 21.73
CA ALA A 616 -0.90 -7.98 22.65
C ALA A 616 -0.39 -7.25 23.92
N PRO A 617 -1.04 -6.16 24.38
CA PRO A 617 -0.57 -5.36 25.51
C PRO A 617 -0.30 -6.16 26.80
N GLU A 618 -1.19 -7.09 27.15
CA GLU A 618 -1.03 -7.93 28.36
C GLU A 618 0.20 -8.86 28.27
N THR A 619 0.49 -9.39 27.09
CA THR A 619 1.70 -10.21 26.85
C THR A 619 2.95 -9.34 26.90
N ALA A 620 2.93 -8.14 26.31
CA ALA A 620 4.06 -7.20 26.38
C ALA A 620 4.35 -6.74 27.82
N LEU A 621 3.32 -6.52 28.64
CA LEU A 621 3.46 -6.19 30.07
C LEU A 621 4.08 -7.34 30.88
N THR A 622 3.91 -8.59 30.45
CA THR A 622 4.63 -9.73 31.03
C THR A 622 6.14 -9.59 30.81
N ALA A 623 6.56 -9.13 29.62
CA ALA A 623 7.97 -8.85 29.33
C ALA A 623 8.53 -7.68 30.17
N LEU A 624 7.73 -6.64 30.43
CA LEU A 624 8.11 -5.55 31.34
C LEU A 624 8.36 -6.08 32.76
N LYS A 625 7.46 -6.93 33.28
CA LYS A 625 7.63 -7.55 34.59
C LYS A 625 8.93 -8.35 34.66
N GLN A 626 9.15 -9.23 33.68
CA GLN A 626 10.35 -10.05 33.58
C GLN A 626 11.62 -9.20 33.54
N ALA A 627 11.65 -8.12 32.75
CA ALA A 627 12.82 -7.23 32.69
C ALA A 627 13.14 -6.59 34.06
N LEU A 628 12.11 -6.25 34.85
CA LEU A 628 12.30 -5.72 36.20
C LEU A 628 12.75 -6.78 37.21
N GLU A 629 12.21 -7.99 37.13
CA GLU A 629 12.52 -9.12 38.03
C GLU A 629 13.90 -9.74 37.76
N HIS A 630 14.40 -9.65 36.53
CA HIS A 630 15.75 -10.07 36.11
C HIS A 630 16.77 -8.92 36.10
N ASP A 631 16.42 -7.76 36.67
CA ASP A 631 17.25 -6.56 36.77
C ASP A 631 17.90 -6.10 35.44
N GLU A 632 17.20 -6.29 34.33
CA GLU A 632 17.72 -5.97 33.01
C GLU A 632 17.78 -4.46 32.79
N THR A 633 18.89 -4.01 32.20
CA THR A 633 19.10 -2.60 31.88
C THR A 633 18.56 -2.21 30.51
N CYS A 634 18.82 -3.02 29.48
CA CYS A 634 18.36 -2.78 28.11
C CYS A 634 17.93 -4.11 27.47
N VAL A 635 16.68 -4.18 27.03
CA VAL A 635 16.13 -5.33 26.31
C VAL A 635 15.28 -4.83 25.15
N VAL A 636 15.30 -5.55 24.03
CA VAL A 636 14.41 -5.34 22.90
C VAL A 636 13.30 -6.37 23.00
N VAL A 637 12.05 -5.93 22.95
CA VAL A 637 10.89 -6.82 22.97
C VAL A 637 10.04 -6.50 21.75
N ALA A 638 10.06 -7.38 20.76
CA ALA A 638 9.36 -7.19 19.50
C ALA A 638 8.99 -8.53 18.86
N ASP A 639 7.79 -8.61 18.30
CA ASP A 639 7.40 -9.73 17.44
C ASP A 639 7.96 -9.50 16.02
N ILE A 640 9.05 -10.18 15.67
CA ILE A 640 9.75 -10.00 14.39
C ILE A 640 9.86 -11.34 13.66
N GLN A 641 9.32 -11.37 12.44
CA GLN A 641 9.48 -12.43 11.46
C GLN A 641 10.68 -12.09 10.55
N TRP A 642 11.88 -12.42 11.02
CA TRP A 642 13.15 -12.05 10.39
C TRP A 642 13.25 -12.53 8.94
N GLU A 643 12.64 -13.66 8.60
CA GLU A 643 12.63 -14.19 7.24
C GLU A 643 11.89 -13.28 6.27
N ARG A 644 10.75 -12.70 6.70
CA ARG A 644 9.96 -11.76 5.88
C ARG A 644 10.61 -10.40 5.81
N MET A 645 11.18 -9.93 6.92
CA MET A 645 11.87 -8.65 6.97
C MET A 645 13.10 -8.65 6.07
N VAL A 646 13.89 -9.73 6.09
CA VAL A 646 15.06 -9.86 5.21
C VAL A 646 14.68 -10.13 3.76
N ALA A 647 13.61 -10.88 3.49
CA ALA A 647 13.12 -11.08 2.11
C ALA A 647 12.69 -9.76 1.46
N HIS A 648 12.08 -8.85 2.22
CA HIS A 648 11.72 -7.51 1.74
C HIS A 648 12.95 -6.59 1.55
N THR A 649 14.04 -6.83 2.29
CA THR A 649 15.29 -6.09 2.13
C THR A 649 16.34 -6.82 1.29
N ALA A 650 16.03 -7.94 0.63
CA ALA A 650 17.03 -8.87 0.05
C ALA A 650 17.78 -8.31 -1.17
N THR A 651 17.31 -7.22 -1.78
CA THR A 651 18.08 -6.42 -2.76
C THR A 651 19.16 -5.55 -2.09
N ARG A 652 19.14 -5.43 -0.75
CA ARG A 652 20.09 -4.71 0.08
C ARG A 652 20.98 -5.70 0.82
N ARG A 653 22.24 -5.32 1.02
CA ARG A 653 23.21 -6.10 1.82
C ARG A 653 22.58 -6.46 3.18
N PRO A 654 22.61 -7.73 3.63
CA PRO A 654 22.13 -8.08 4.97
C PRO A 654 22.89 -7.26 6.01
N SER A 655 22.17 -6.57 6.91
CA SER A 655 22.81 -5.76 7.95
C SER A 655 23.69 -6.66 8.84
N PRO A 656 25.00 -6.35 9.02
CA PRO A 656 25.88 -7.08 9.93
C PRO A 656 25.35 -7.15 11.37
N LEU A 657 24.46 -6.23 11.75
CA LEU A 657 23.82 -6.21 13.07
C LEU A 657 23.01 -7.48 13.36
N ILE A 658 22.28 -8.02 12.38
CA ILE A 658 21.32 -9.12 12.57
C ILE A 658 21.82 -10.47 12.04
N ARG A 659 23.03 -10.49 11.47
CA ARG A 659 23.62 -11.65 10.78
C ARG A 659 23.69 -12.91 11.64
N ASP A 660 23.90 -12.75 12.94
CA ASP A 660 24.14 -13.86 13.86
C ASP A 660 22.86 -14.42 14.51
N LEU A 661 21.67 -13.96 14.08
CA LEU A 661 20.41 -14.54 14.56
C LEU A 661 20.22 -15.98 14.01
N PRO A 662 19.67 -16.91 14.81
CA PRO A 662 19.48 -18.32 14.41
C PRO A 662 18.69 -18.47 13.11
N ASP A 663 17.76 -17.55 12.87
CA ASP A 663 16.92 -17.41 11.68
C ASP A 663 17.75 -17.30 10.37
N PHE A 664 19.06 -17.02 10.46
CA PHE A 664 20.00 -16.92 9.33
C PHE A 664 21.08 -18.01 9.29
N ALA A 665 21.16 -18.92 10.28
CA ALA A 665 22.24 -19.88 10.43
C ALA A 665 22.32 -20.94 9.30
N ASP A 666 21.19 -21.26 8.66
CA ASP A 666 21.10 -22.28 7.59
C ASP A 666 21.19 -21.70 6.16
N ARG A 667 21.44 -20.40 6.00
CA ARG A 667 21.57 -19.76 4.68
C ARG A 667 23.04 -19.52 4.33
N PRO A 668 23.52 -19.98 3.16
CA PRO A 668 24.89 -19.67 2.75
C PRO A 668 25.05 -18.16 2.59
N ILE A 669 25.93 -17.58 3.39
CA ILE A 669 26.43 -16.21 3.21
C ILE A 669 27.08 -16.19 1.83
N ALA A 670 26.46 -15.50 0.87
CA ALA A 670 27.07 -15.27 -0.44
C ALA A 670 28.28 -14.34 -0.27
N GLY A 671 29.42 -14.93 0.08
CA GLY A 671 30.66 -14.24 0.33
C GLY A 671 31.82 -15.16 -0.02
N GLU A 672 32.22 -15.13 -1.30
CA GLU A 672 33.62 -15.19 -1.76
C GLU A 672 33.75 -15.36 -3.29
N ALA A 673 32.71 -15.78 -4.00
CA ALA A 673 32.79 -15.99 -5.47
C ALA A 673 32.45 -14.75 -6.34
N ASP A 674 31.67 -13.78 -5.84
CA ASP A 674 31.15 -12.67 -6.69
C ASP A 674 31.91 -11.34 -6.58
N ARG A 675 32.94 -11.25 -5.73
CA ARG A 675 33.74 -10.01 -5.59
C ARG A 675 34.62 -9.69 -6.81
N ALA A 676 34.78 -10.63 -7.74
CA ALA A 676 35.46 -10.41 -9.02
C ALA A 676 34.50 -10.17 -10.21
N SER A 677 33.18 -10.34 -10.01
CA SER A 677 32.15 -10.21 -11.06
C SER A 677 31.38 -8.89 -10.99
N ALA A 678 31.32 -8.25 -9.81
CA ALA A 678 30.54 -7.02 -9.57
C ALA A 678 31.14 -5.74 -10.21
N ALA A 679 32.30 -5.80 -10.86
CA ALA A 679 32.89 -4.66 -11.58
C ALA A 679 32.50 -4.59 -13.08
N SER A 680 31.67 -5.51 -13.60
CA SER A 680 31.35 -5.55 -15.04
C SER A 680 29.90 -5.86 -15.41
N VAL A 681 28.94 -5.77 -14.48
CA VAL A 681 27.52 -6.08 -14.75
C VAL A 681 26.60 -4.85 -14.98
N PRO A 682 26.81 -3.64 -14.42
CA PRO A 682 25.93 -2.50 -14.71
C PRO A 682 26.02 -2.05 -16.18
N THR A 683 27.23 -2.07 -16.74
CA THR A 683 27.49 -1.59 -18.10
C THR A 683 26.96 -2.54 -19.19
N SER A 684 26.79 -3.84 -18.89
CA SER A 684 26.40 -4.83 -19.90
C SER A 684 24.90 -4.82 -20.23
N ARG A 685 24.03 -4.53 -19.25
CA ARG A 685 22.58 -4.40 -19.46
C ARG A 685 22.20 -3.10 -20.17
N ILE A 686 22.85 -1.99 -19.83
CA ILE A 686 22.62 -0.69 -20.48
C ILE A 686 23.18 -0.70 -21.90
N ALA A 687 24.38 -1.24 -22.12
CA ALA A 687 24.93 -1.41 -23.46
C ALA A 687 24.05 -2.35 -24.32
N HIS A 688 23.47 -3.39 -23.71
CA HIS A 688 22.51 -4.26 -24.39
C HIS A 688 21.21 -3.52 -24.73
N LEU A 689 20.60 -2.82 -23.76
CA LEU A 689 19.43 -1.96 -23.97
C LEU A 689 19.68 -0.96 -25.10
N LEU A 690 20.78 -0.19 -25.07
CA LEU A 690 21.12 0.78 -26.09
C LEU A 690 21.45 0.16 -27.48
N SER A 691 21.79 -1.13 -27.52
CA SER A 691 22.06 -1.88 -28.77
C SER A 691 20.82 -2.48 -29.44
N LEU A 692 19.67 -2.51 -28.75
CA LEU A 692 18.40 -3.04 -29.29
C LEU A 692 17.75 -2.03 -30.26
N ALA A 693 16.94 -2.53 -31.20
CA ALA A 693 16.13 -1.66 -32.07
C ALA A 693 15.13 -0.84 -31.23
N GLU A 694 14.69 0.32 -31.73
CA GLU A 694 13.81 1.26 -30.99
C GLU A 694 12.55 0.62 -30.35
N PRO A 695 11.80 -0.27 -31.04
CA PRO A 695 10.63 -0.93 -30.44
C PRO A 695 11.01 -1.91 -29.32
N GLU A 696 12.16 -2.58 -29.45
CA GLU A 696 12.67 -3.56 -28.49
C GLU A 696 13.28 -2.86 -27.27
N ARG A 697 13.88 -1.67 -27.46
CA ARG A 697 14.37 -0.78 -26.39
C ARG A 697 13.27 -0.33 -25.46
N VAL A 698 12.17 0.19 -26.03
CA VAL A 698 11.00 0.66 -25.26
C VAL A 698 10.42 -0.47 -24.42
N ARG A 699 10.31 -1.67 -25.00
CA ARG A 699 9.80 -2.85 -24.29
C ARG A 699 10.72 -3.33 -23.17
N ALA A 700 12.03 -3.40 -23.43
CA ALA A 700 13.01 -3.82 -22.43
C ALA A 700 13.13 -2.84 -21.25
N ALA A 701 13.02 -1.53 -21.49
CA ALA A 701 13.00 -0.53 -20.43
C ALA A 701 11.70 -0.60 -19.60
N LEU A 702 10.57 -0.85 -20.26
CA LEU A 702 9.29 -1.04 -19.58
C LEU A 702 9.29 -2.29 -18.70
N ASP A 703 9.80 -3.40 -19.20
CA ASP A 703 9.90 -4.65 -18.44
C ASP A 703 10.86 -4.50 -17.24
N LEU A 704 11.93 -3.71 -17.37
CA LEU A 704 12.81 -3.35 -16.26
C LEU A 704 12.04 -2.58 -15.17
N VAL A 705 11.33 -1.50 -15.53
CA VAL A 705 10.58 -0.70 -14.55
C VAL A 705 9.47 -1.53 -13.90
N ARG A 706 8.74 -2.35 -14.67
CA ARG A 706 7.71 -3.24 -14.14
C ARG A 706 8.27 -4.32 -13.21
N GLY A 707 9.45 -4.85 -13.52
CA GLY A 707 10.14 -5.82 -12.66
C GLY A 707 10.55 -5.25 -11.32
N GLU A 708 11.13 -4.05 -11.31
CA GLU A 708 11.50 -3.39 -10.05
C GLU A 708 10.26 -2.96 -9.26
N THR A 709 9.21 -2.51 -9.95
CA THR A 709 7.91 -2.17 -9.35
C THR A 709 7.25 -3.39 -8.72
N ALA A 710 7.26 -4.53 -9.42
CA ALA A 710 6.74 -5.80 -8.91
C ALA A 710 7.50 -6.24 -7.66
N THR A 711 8.82 -6.09 -7.66
CA THR A 711 9.68 -6.39 -6.51
C THR A 711 9.32 -5.52 -5.31
N VAL A 712 9.16 -4.21 -5.48
CA VAL A 712 8.78 -3.27 -4.40
C VAL A 712 7.38 -3.55 -3.85
N LEU A 713 6.45 -4.01 -4.70
CA LEU A 713 5.10 -4.36 -4.30
C LEU A 713 4.94 -5.81 -3.78
N GLY A 714 6.03 -6.59 -3.75
CA GLY A 714 6.01 -7.99 -3.32
C GLY A 714 5.30 -8.93 -4.30
N HIS A 715 5.19 -8.54 -5.57
CA HIS A 715 4.68 -9.40 -6.64
C HIS A 715 5.81 -10.27 -7.20
N THR A 716 5.58 -11.59 -7.22
CA THR A 716 6.50 -12.56 -7.84
C THR A 716 6.43 -12.56 -9.38
N ASP A 717 5.52 -11.79 -9.97
CA ASP A 717 5.25 -11.75 -11.40
C ASP A 717 5.12 -10.30 -11.88
N MET A 718 5.94 -9.92 -12.88
CA MET A 718 5.96 -8.60 -13.51
C MET A 718 4.66 -8.31 -14.28
N GLY A 719 3.97 -9.35 -14.74
CA GLY A 719 2.67 -9.25 -15.41
C GLY A 719 1.57 -8.63 -14.54
N LYS A 720 1.72 -8.69 -13.22
CA LYS A 720 0.78 -8.10 -12.24
C LYS A 720 0.94 -6.59 -12.05
N VAL A 721 1.96 -5.98 -12.65
CA VAL A 721 2.16 -4.53 -12.67
C VAL A 721 1.72 -4.00 -14.02
N PRO A 722 0.52 -3.40 -14.17
CA PRO A 722 0.13 -2.70 -15.39
C PRO A 722 1.14 -1.60 -15.74
N SER A 723 1.45 -1.44 -17.03
CA SER A 723 2.40 -0.43 -17.51
C SER A 723 1.86 1.00 -17.41
N ASP A 724 0.54 1.16 -17.41
CA ASP A 724 -0.18 2.41 -17.58
C ASP A 724 -0.93 2.87 -16.32
N ARG A 725 -0.89 2.08 -15.24
CA ARG A 725 -1.51 2.41 -13.95
C ARG A 725 -0.57 3.25 -13.11
N SER A 726 -1.12 4.22 -12.37
CA SER A 726 -0.29 5.09 -11.54
C SER A 726 0.38 4.30 -10.42
N PHE A 727 1.60 4.67 -10.03
CA PHE A 727 2.29 4.05 -8.91
C PHE A 727 1.47 4.16 -7.62
N GLN A 728 0.77 5.27 -7.38
CA GLN A 728 -0.11 5.44 -6.21
C GLN A 728 -1.24 4.41 -6.19
N ASP A 729 -1.90 4.16 -7.33
CA ASP A 729 -2.97 3.15 -7.44
C ASP A 729 -2.45 1.71 -7.36
N LEU A 730 -1.15 1.51 -7.62
CA LEU A 730 -0.45 0.25 -7.41
C LEU A 730 -0.01 0.06 -5.94
N GLY A 731 -0.29 1.03 -5.07
CA GLY A 731 0.03 1.00 -3.64
C GLY A 731 1.34 1.70 -3.28
N PHE A 732 1.86 2.58 -4.14
CA PHE A 732 3.03 3.40 -3.80
C PHE A 732 2.69 4.57 -2.88
N ASN A 733 3.55 4.79 -1.89
CA ASN A 733 3.59 5.96 -1.01
C ASN A 733 5.00 6.56 -1.07
N SER A 734 5.25 7.64 -0.32
CA SER A 734 6.54 8.34 -0.32
C SER A 734 7.74 7.43 0.01
N MET A 735 7.55 6.30 0.70
CA MET A 735 8.63 5.36 1.01
C MET A 735 8.82 4.29 -0.07
N SER A 736 7.75 3.71 -0.64
CA SER A 736 7.89 2.75 -1.76
C SER A 736 8.38 3.44 -3.04
N ALA A 737 8.11 4.74 -3.19
CA ALA A 737 8.73 5.57 -4.22
C ALA A 737 10.27 5.59 -4.12
N VAL A 738 10.80 5.66 -2.91
CA VAL A 738 12.25 5.62 -2.63
C VAL A 738 12.82 4.22 -2.87
N ASP A 739 12.10 3.16 -2.51
CA ASP A 739 12.53 1.78 -2.76
C ASP A 739 12.66 1.49 -4.26
N LEU A 740 11.68 1.93 -5.07
CA LEU A 740 11.75 1.81 -6.53
C LEU A 740 12.86 2.68 -7.14
N ARG A 741 13.02 3.93 -6.68
CA ARG A 741 14.14 4.78 -7.09
C ARG A 741 15.49 4.10 -6.82
N ASN A 742 15.67 3.56 -5.61
CA ASN A 742 16.91 2.91 -5.19
C ASN A 742 17.20 1.67 -6.05
N ASN A 743 16.20 0.82 -6.27
CA ASN A 743 16.34 -0.36 -7.10
C ASN A 743 16.66 0.02 -8.56
N LEU A 744 15.95 0.99 -9.13
CA LEU A 744 16.22 1.48 -10.49
C LEU A 744 17.61 2.12 -10.61
N GLY A 745 18.04 2.92 -9.63
CA GLY A 745 19.38 3.53 -9.61
C GLY A 745 20.50 2.47 -9.56
N VAL A 746 20.31 1.38 -8.84
CA VAL A 746 21.25 0.24 -8.80
C VAL A 746 21.32 -0.49 -10.14
N VAL A 747 20.16 -0.73 -10.78
CA VAL A 747 20.11 -1.51 -12.03
C VAL A 747 20.50 -0.68 -13.26
N THR A 748 20.23 0.63 -13.24
CA THR A 748 20.53 1.56 -14.34
C THR A 748 21.84 2.34 -14.16
N GLY A 749 22.43 2.32 -12.96
CA GLY A 749 23.63 3.12 -12.65
C GLY A 749 23.41 4.64 -12.72
N MET A 750 22.16 5.11 -12.78
CA MET A 750 21.79 6.52 -12.88
C MET A 750 21.52 7.15 -11.52
N ALA A 751 21.87 8.44 -11.38
CA ALA A 751 21.45 9.26 -10.25
C ALA A 751 20.00 9.74 -10.48
N LEU A 752 19.03 9.07 -9.86
CA LEU A 752 17.60 9.38 -10.01
C LEU A 752 17.10 10.24 -8.84
N PRO A 753 16.32 11.30 -9.08
CA PRO A 753 15.81 12.20 -8.03
C PRO A 753 14.81 11.53 -7.07
N THR A 754 14.66 12.06 -5.85
CA THR A 754 13.68 11.58 -4.84
C THR A 754 12.22 11.74 -5.26
N THR A 755 11.94 12.64 -6.20
CA THR A 755 10.59 12.94 -6.74
C THR A 755 10.20 12.07 -7.94
N LEU A 756 11.07 11.15 -8.40
CA LEU A 756 10.93 10.38 -9.63
C LEU A 756 9.53 9.77 -9.87
N VAL A 757 8.94 9.15 -8.85
CA VAL A 757 7.64 8.47 -8.95
C VAL A 757 6.46 9.45 -8.99
N PHE A 758 6.66 10.69 -8.54
CA PHE A 758 5.67 11.76 -8.62
C PHE A 758 5.75 12.50 -9.95
N ASP A 759 6.96 12.73 -10.45
CA ASP A 759 7.20 13.40 -11.74
C ASP A 759 6.83 12.48 -12.92
N TYR A 760 6.99 11.16 -12.75
CA TYR A 760 6.71 10.14 -13.75
C TYR A 760 5.76 9.07 -13.17
N PRO A 761 4.45 9.32 -13.18
CA PRO A 761 3.51 8.63 -12.30
C PRO A 761 3.15 7.20 -12.70
N THR A 762 3.57 6.70 -13.86
CA THR A 762 3.28 5.32 -14.32
C THR A 762 4.55 4.59 -14.77
N PRO A 763 4.59 3.23 -14.74
CA PRO A 763 5.74 2.47 -15.23
C PRO A 763 6.14 2.78 -16.69
N ALA A 764 5.17 3.06 -17.56
CA ALA A 764 5.41 3.44 -18.96
C ALA A 764 6.05 4.82 -19.08
N VAL A 765 5.54 5.81 -18.34
CA VAL A 765 6.09 7.17 -18.35
C VAL A 765 7.49 7.20 -17.75
N LEU A 766 7.73 6.44 -16.66
CA LEU A 766 9.04 6.30 -16.06
C LEU A 766 10.04 5.57 -16.97
N ALA A 767 9.61 4.51 -17.67
CA ALA A 767 10.45 3.81 -18.64
C ALA A 767 10.85 4.70 -19.82
N ALA A 768 9.94 5.54 -20.31
CA ALA A 768 10.23 6.52 -21.36
C ALA A 768 11.24 7.57 -20.89
N HIS A 769 11.10 8.09 -19.66
CA HIS A 769 12.06 9.03 -19.08
C HIS A 769 13.46 8.42 -18.91
N LEU A 770 13.55 7.21 -18.38
CA LEU A 770 14.83 6.49 -18.26
C LEU A 770 15.50 6.29 -19.62
N LEU A 771 14.74 5.98 -20.68
CA LEU A 771 15.28 5.88 -22.03
C LEU A 771 15.76 7.21 -22.61
N ALA A 772 15.04 8.31 -22.33
CA ALA A 772 15.42 9.65 -22.78
C ALA A 772 16.74 10.11 -22.13
N GLU A 773 16.88 9.90 -20.82
CA GLU A 773 18.10 10.15 -20.06
C GLU A 773 19.29 9.28 -20.54
N LEU A 774 19.07 7.98 -20.75
CA LEU A 774 20.10 7.05 -21.23
C LEU A 774 20.53 7.30 -22.69
N SER A 775 19.65 7.91 -23.50
CA SER A 775 19.92 8.25 -24.90
C SER A 775 20.46 9.67 -25.08
N GLY A 776 20.50 10.48 -24.01
CA GLY A 776 20.95 11.88 -24.03
C GLY A 776 20.03 12.81 -24.82
N SER A 777 18.74 12.48 -24.96
CA SER A 777 17.78 13.25 -25.74
C SER A 777 16.76 13.93 -24.82
N GLU A 778 16.95 15.22 -24.54
CA GLU A 778 15.86 16.08 -24.07
C GLU A 778 14.79 16.14 -25.17
N THR A 779 13.59 15.65 -24.90
CA THR A 779 12.42 15.94 -25.74
C THR A 779 11.21 16.19 -24.86
N GLU A 780 10.90 17.47 -24.74
CA GLU A 780 9.69 18.03 -24.16
C GLU A 780 8.52 17.77 -25.13
N THR A 781 7.58 16.88 -24.79
CA THR A 781 6.32 16.73 -25.53
C THR A 781 5.15 16.49 -24.59
N ARG A 782 4.47 17.58 -24.25
CA ARG A 782 3.14 17.59 -23.64
C ARG A 782 2.11 17.81 -24.78
N PRO A 783 1.12 16.94 -25.01
CA PRO A 783 0.07 17.23 -25.98
C PRO A 783 -0.89 18.27 -25.38
N THR A 784 -0.92 19.46 -25.95
CA THR A 784 -1.96 20.48 -25.67
C THR A 784 -3.25 20.09 -26.38
N ALA A 785 -4.32 19.86 -25.60
CA ALA A 785 -5.67 19.73 -26.11
C ALA A 785 -6.20 21.08 -26.60
N THR A 786 -6.69 21.11 -27.84
CA THR A 786 -7.33 22.25 -28.47
C THR A 786 -8.72 22.49 -27.86
N THR A 787 -8.95 23.64 -27.24
CA THR A 787 -10.28 24.11 -26.85
C THR A 787 -11.00 24.65 -28.09
N ALA A 788 -12.07 23.97 -28.52
CA ALA A 788 -13.03 24.55 -29.45
C ALA A 788 -14.04 25.38 -28.66
N ASP A 789 -13.91 26.70 -28.76
CA ASP A 789 -14.83 27.70 -28.25
C ASP A 789 -16.04 27.80 -29.22
N GLY A 790 -17.23 27.53 -28.71
CA GLY A 790 -18.49 27.61 -29.46
C GLY A 790 -19.66 27.58 -28.49
N SER A 791 -20.31 28.73 -28.29
CA SER A 791 -21.50 28.85 -27.44
C SER A 791 -22.60 27.88 -27.92
N ILE A 792 -22.84 26.83 -27.15
CA ILE A 792 -23.90 25.86 -27.37
C ILE A 792 -25.24 26.55 -27.07
N GLY A 793 -26.17 26.58 -28.04
CA GLY A 793 -27.47 27.20 -27.85
C GLY A 793 -28.41 26.35 -26.98
N ASP A 794 -29.29 27.00 -26.20
CA ASP A 794 -30.32 26.37 -25.36
C ASP A 794 -31.25 25.37 -26.11
N ASP A 795 -31.28 25.45 -27.45
CA ASP A 795 -32.08 24.59 -28.34
C ASP A 795 -31.41 23.24 -28.70
N GLU A 796 -30.20 22.94 -28.20
CA GLU A 796 -29.54 21.65 -28.46
C GLU A 796 -30.34 20.50 -27.84
N LYS A 797 -30.73 19.54 -28.69
CA LYS A 797 -31.46 18.33 -28.31
C LYS A 797 -30.50 17.22 -27.91
N ILE A 798 -30.90 16.42 -26.92
CA ILE A 798 -30.11 15.28 -26.47
C ILE A 798 -30.65 13.99 -27.09
N ALA A 799 -29.78 13.22 -27.73
CA ALA A 799 -30.07 11.92 -28.30
C ALA A 799 -29.70 10.82 -27.32
N ILE A 800 -30.54 9.80 -27.21
CA ILE A 800 -30.19 8.50 -26.62
C ILE A 800 -29.60 7.65 -27.75
N VAL A 801 -28.33 7.29 -27.61
CA VAL A 801 -27.56 6.54 -28.61
C VAL A 801 -27.29 5.08 -28.19
N GLY A 802 -27.56 4.77 -26.93
CA GLY A 802 -27.46 3.42 -26.38
C GLY A 802 -28.36 3.20 -25.19
N MET A 803 -28.76 1.95 -24.94
CA MET A 803 -29.46 1.54 -23.73
C MET A 803 -29.13 0.08 -23.37
N SER A 804 -29.00 -0.20 -22.08
CA SER A 804 -28.91 -1.56 -21.54
C SER A 804 -29.58 -1.63 -20.16
N CYS A 805 -30.11 -2.80 -19.82
CA CYS A 805 -30.85 -2.99 -18.58
C CYS A 805 -30.89 -4.45 -18.12
N ARG A 806 -31.08 -4.65 -16.82
CA ARG A 806 -31.50 -5.93 -16.24
C ARG A 806 -32.68 -5.74 -15.30
N PHE A 807 -33.72 -6.54 -15.50
CA PHE A 807 -34.95 -6.51 -14.73
C PHE A 807 -35.42 -7.93 -14.34
N PRO A 808 -36.33 -8.05 -13.35
CA PRO A 808 -36.90 -9.34 -12.94
C PRO A 808 -37.61 -10.06 -14.10
N GLY A 809 -37.81 -11.37 -13.96
CA GLY A 809 -38.38 -12.20 -15.03
C GLY A 809 -37.40 -12.66 -16.11
N GLY A 810 -36.09 -12.53 -15.85
CA GLY A 810 -35.04 -12.96 -16.78
C GLY A 810 -34.74 -11.96 -17.89
N VAL A 811 -35.11 -10.69 -17.70
CA VAL A 811 -34.84 -9.62 -18.65
C VAL A 811 -33.37 -9.20 -18.56
N GLY A 812 -32.59 -9.55 -19.59
CA GLY A 812 -31.17 -9.20 -19.72
C GLY A 812 -30.89 -8.04 -20.67
N SER A 813 -31.92 -7.54 -21.36
CA SER A 813 -31.80 -6.51 -22.39
C SER A 813 -33.12 -5.74 -22.58
N PRO A 814 -33.11 -4.54 -23.17
CA PRO A 814 -34.32 -3.81 -23.55
C PRO A 814 -35.26 -4.62 -24.46
N GLU A 815 -34.72 -5.47 -25.34
CA GLU A 815 -35.50 -6.33 -26.23
C GLU A 815 -36.20 -7.44 -25.46
N ASP A 816 -35.55 -8.02 -24.45
CA ASP A 816 -36.19 -8.98 -23.55
C ASP A 816 -37.30 -8.32 -22.74
N LEU A 817 -37.11 -7.06 -22.32
CA LEU A 817 -38.15 -6.29 -21.63
C LEU A 817 -39.37 -6.10 -22.53
N TRP A 818 -39.15 -5.67 -23.77
CA TRP A 818 -40.24 -5.50 -24.74
C TRP A 818 -40.96 -6.81 -25.04
N ARG A 819 -40.23 -7.93 -25.14
CA ARG A 819 -40.81 -9.26 -25.33
C ARG A 819 -41.68 -9.65 -24.13
N MET A 820 -41.17 -9.50 -22.91
CA MET A 820 -41.90 -9.78 -21.68
C MET A 820 -43.20 -8.98 -21.58
N LEU A 821 -43.15 -7.68 -21.91
CA LEU A 821 -44.33 -6.80 -21.93
C LEU A 821 -45.34 -7.21 -23.01
N ALA A 822 -44.88 -7.54 -24.22
CA ALA A 822 -45.73 -7.98 -25.31
C ALA A 822 -46.42 -9.33 -25.02
N ASP A 823 -45.72 -10.24 -24.34
CA ASP A 823 -46.22 -11.55 -23.95
C ASP A 823 -47.11 -11.51 -22.70
N GLY A 824 -47.21 -10.35 -22.03
CA GLY A 824 -47.96 -10.19 -20.78
C GLY A 824 -47.39 -11.03 -19.62
N ALA A 825 -46.09 -11.28 -19.64
CA ALA A 825 -45.41 -12.11 -18.65
C ALA A 825 -45.20 -11.34 -17.32
N ASP A 826 -45.19 -12.09 -16.22
CA ASP A 826 -45.05 -11.57 -14.86
C ASP A 826 -43.69 -11.96 -14.27
N GLY A 827 -42.95 -10.97 -13.75
CA GLY A 827 -41.61 -11.12 -13.18
C GLY A 827 -41.58 -11.21 -11.66
N ILE A 828 -42.74 -11.20 -10.99
CA ILE A 828 -42.84 -11.32 -9.53
C ILE A 828 -42.63 -12.78 -9.11
N THR A 829 -41.67 -12.99 -8.21
CA THR A 829 -41.32 -14.30 -7.67
C THR A 829 -41.43 -14.32 -6.15
N ALA A 830 -41.27 -15.50 -5.53
CA ALA A 830 -41.01 -15.59 -4.10
C ALA A 830 -39.67 -14.89 -3.74
N PHE A 831 -39.47 -14.60 -2.45
CA PHE A 831 -38.21 -14.05 -1.94
C PHE A 831 -36.99 -14.90 -2.31
N PRO A 832 -35.83 -14.26 -2.56
CA PRO A 832 -34.61 -14.94 -2.99
C PRO A 832 -34.04 -15.80 -1.86
N THR A 833 -33.62 -17.02 -2.21
CA THR A 833 -33.02 -17.97 -1.25
C THR A 833 -31.50 -17.87 -1.17
N ASP A 834 -30.88 -17.05 -2.01
CA ASP A 834 -29.42 -16.99 -2.17
C ASP A 834 -28.76 -15.81 -1.45
N ARG A 835 -29.51 -15.09 -0.59
CA ARG A 835 -29.04 -13.89 0.13
C ARG A 835 -28.90 -14.07 1.63
N GLY A 836 -29.17 -15.27 2.14
CA GLY A 836 -29.09 -15.59 3.57
C GLY A 836 -30.24 -15.05 4.41
N TRP A 837 -31.39 -14.72 3.81
CA TRP A 837 -32.59 -14.29 4.53
C TRP A 837 -33.24 -15.49 5.25
N ASP A 838 -33.61 -15.32 6.52
CA ASP A 838 -34.41 -16.30 7.26
C ASP A 838 -35.89 -16.14 6.86
N LEU A 839 -36.28 -16.79 5.76
CA LEU A 839 -37.62 -16.67 5.17
C LEU A 839 -38.73 -17.17 6.10
N ASP A 840 -38.43 -18.19 6.92
CA ASP A 840 -39.40 -18.78 7.86
C ASP A 840 -39.68 -17.84 9.04
N ALA A 841 -38.64 -17.15 9.55
CA ALA A 841 -38.81 -16.14 10.58
C ALA A 841 -39.40 -14.83 10.04
N LEU A 842 -39.09 -14.48 8.78
CA LEU A 842 -39.47 -13.22 8.16
C LEU A 842 -40.95 -13.16 7.77
N TYR A 843 -41.57 -14.25 7.33
CA TYR A 843 -42.94 -14.21 6.80
C TYR A 843 -44.01 -14.33 7.90
N ASP A 844 -44.92 -13.36 7.99
CA ASP A 844 -46.08 -13.38 8.90
C ASP A 844 -47.33 -12.78 8.23
N PRO A 845 -48.16 -13.61 7.57
CA PRO A 845 -49.37 -13.14 6.89
C PRO A 845 -50.42 -12.58 7.86
N GLU A 846 -50.34 -12.91 9.15
CA GLU A 846 -51.31 -12.50 10.17
C GLU A 846 -50.96 -11.17 10.85
N ARG A 847 -49.80 -10.57 10.50
CA ARG A 847 -49.31 -9.26 10.99
C ARG A 847 -49.20 -9.17 12.52
N ARG A 848 -48.87 -10.28 13.18
CA ARG A 848 -48.87 -10.35 14.67
C ARG A 848 -47.50 -10.12 15.27
N ARG A 849 -46.44 -10.53 14.56
CA ARG A 849 -45.06 -10.50 15.04
C ARG A 849 -44.39 -9.20 14.58
N PRO A 850 -43.63 -8.51 15.45
CA PRO A 850 -42.79 -7.41 15.02
C PRO A 850 -41.61 -7.93 14.17
N HIS A 851 -41.07 -7.08 13.29
CA HIS A 851 -39.91 -7.39 12.41
C HIS A 851 -40.17 -8.47 11.34
N THR A 852 -41.42 -8.64 10.92
CA THR A 852 -41.83 -9.58 9.87
C THR A 852 -42.44 -8.83 8.68
N SER A 853 -42.55 -9.52 7.54
CA SER A 853 -43.26 -9.09 6.35
C SER A 853 -44.52 -9.92 6.15
N TYR A 854 -45.66 -9.27 5.85
CA TYR A 854 -46.87 -9.99 5.45
C TYR A 854 -46.89 -10.37 3.96
N VAL A 855 -45.89 -9.92 3.20
CA VAL A 855 -45.67 -10.25 1.79
C VAL A 855 -44.45 -11.15 1.68
N GLY A 856 -44.55 -12.21 0.88
CA GLY A 856 -43.45 -13.16 0.61
C GLY A 856 -42.97 -13.17 -0.84
N GLN A 857 -43.36 -12.16 -1.63
CA GLN A 857 -43.10 -12.06 -3.07
C GLN A 857 -42.61 -10.65 -3.46
N GLY A 858 -41.86 -10.57 -4.56
CA GLY A 858 -41.31 -9.33 -5.12
C GLY A 858 -40.59 -9.59 -6.44
N GLY A 859 -40.11 -8.54 -7.09
CA GLY A 859 -39.31 -8.66 -8.32
C GLY A 859 -37.81 -8.70 -8.00
N PHE A 860 -37.12 -9.81 -8.27
CA PHE A 860 -35.70 -9.97 -7.94
C PHE A 860 -34.83 -10.29 -9.16
N LEU A 861 -33.59 -9.81 -9.15
CA LEU A 861 -32.56 -10.18 -10.11
C LEU A 861 -31.97 -11.55 -9.74
N LEU A 862 -32.02 -12.49 -10.69
CA LEU A 862 -31.55 -13.87 -10.49
C LEU A 862 -30.03 -13.97 -10.25
N ASP A 863 -29.24 -13.14 -10.94
CA ASP A 863 -27.78 -13.21 -10.95
C ASP A 863 -27.13 -12.05 -10.17
N ALA A 864 -27.84 -11.42 -9.22
CA ALA A 864 -27.32 -10.28 -8.45
C ALA A 864 -26.00 -10.60 -7.69
N ALA A 865 -25.80 -11.86 -7.33
CA ALA A 865 -24.59 -12.32 -6.67
C ALA A 865 -23.42 -12.64 -7.62
N ARG A 866 -23.61 -12.55 -8.95
CA ARG A 866 -22.59 -12.94 -9.94
C ARG A 866 -21.91 -11.71 -10.53
N PHE A 867 -20.59 -11.77 -10.68
CA PHE A 867 -19.78 -10.69 -11.24
C PHE A 867 -18.48 -11.20 -11.84
N ASP A 868 -17.96 -10.55 -12.89
CA ASP A 868 -16.63 -10.80 -13.45
C ASP A 868 -15.63 -9.72 -13.00
N PRO A 869 -14.94 -9.90 -11.87
CA PRO A 869 -14.03 -8.90 -11.35
C PRO A 869 -12.71 -8.80 -12.14
N ALA A 870 -12.32 -9.85 -12.86
CA ALA A 870 -11.05 -9.90 -13.57
C ALA A 870 -11.04 -8.94 -14.75
N LEU A 871 -12.16 -8.84 -15.49
CA LEU A 871 -12.32 -7.88 -16.59
C LEU A 871 -12.05 -6.44 -16.15
N PHE A 872 -12.52 -6.06 -14.95
CA PHE A 872 -12.42 -4.69 -14.43
C PHE A 872 -11.18 -4.45 -13.54
N GLY A 873 -10.25 -5.41 -13.45
CA GLY A 873 -9.04 -5.29 -12.62
C GLY A 873 -9.32 -5.27 -11.10
N ILE A 874 -10.43 -5.86 -10.67
CA ILE A 874 -10.90 -5.91 -9.28
C ILE A 874 -10.48 -7.25 -8.66
N SER A 875 -9.98 -7.22 -7.42
CA SER A 875 -9.59 -8.46 -6.73
C SER A 875 -10.82 -9.24 -6.25
N PRO A 876 -10.78 -10.59 -6.14
CA PRO A 876 -11.90 -11.36 -5.58
C PRO A 876 -12.33 -10.93 -4.17
N ARG A 877 -11.38 -10.44 -3.34
CA ARG A 877 -11.67 -9.94 -1.99
C ARG A 877 -12.42 -8.62 -2.02
N GLU A 878 -12.00 -7.69 -2.89
CA GLU A 878 -12.71 -6.44 -3.10
C GLU A 878 -14.08 -6.69 -3.72
N ALA A 879 -14.16 -7.55 -4.74
CA ALA A 879 -15.40 -7.94 -5.37
C ALA A 879 -16.41 -8.43 -4.33
N LEU A 880 -15.99 -9.28 -3.37
CA LEU A 880 -16.86 -9.77 -2.28
C LEU A 880 -17.39 -8.65 -1.37
N ALA A 881 -16.61 -7.60 -1.11
CA ALA A 881 -17.01 -6.45 -0.29
C ALA A 881 -17.83 -5.39 -1.05
N MET A 882 -17.82 -5.40 -2.39
CA MET A 882 -18.55 -4.42 -3.20
C MET A 882 -20.06 -4.65 -3.12
N ASP A 883 -20.83 -3.58 -2.99
CA ASP A 883 -22.27 -3.59 -3.16
C ASP A 883 -22.61 -4.15 -4.57
N PRO A 884 -23.52 -5.13 -4.69
CA PRO A 884 -23.97 -5.67 -5.96
C PRO A 884 -24.39 -4.61 -6.99
N GLN A 885 -24.91 -3.47 -6.53
CA GLN A 885 -25.27 -2.34 -7.37
C GLN A 885 -24.05 -1.79 -8.14
N GLN A 886 -22.88 -1.71 -7.49
CA GLN A 886 -21.63 -1.27 -8.14
C GLN A 886 -21.16 -2.26 -9.21
N ARG A 887 -21.27 -3.55 -8.92
CA ARG A 887 -20.90 -4.64 -9.83
C ARG A 887 -21.78 -4.62 -11.09
N LEU A 888 -23.09 -4.49 -10.91
CA LEU A 888 -24.04 -4.38 -12.01
C LEU A 888 -23.79 -3.14 -12.85
N MET A 889 -23.53 -1.98 -12.24
CA MET A 889 -23.25 -0.75 -12.99
C MET A 889 -22.02 -0.86 -13.90
N LEU A 890 -20.97 -1.58 -13.48
CA LEU A 890 -19.79 -1.83 -14.31
C LEU A 890 -20.13 -2.69 -15.54
N GLU A 891 -20.84 -3.80 -15.35
CA GLU A 891 -21.25 -4.67 -16.47
C GLU A 891 -22.20 -3.95 -17.44
N ILE A 892 -23.20 -3.23 -16.93
CA ILE A 892 -24.19 -2.54 -17.76
C ILE A 892 -23.58 -1.35 -18.50
N ALA A 893 -22.62 -0.63 -17.90
CA ALA A 893 -21.88 0.42 -18.59
C ALA A 893 -21.06 -0.14 -19.76
N TRP A 894 -20.38 -1.28 -19.56
CA TRP A 894 -19.67 -1.97 -20.63
C TRP A 894 -20.62 -2.34 -21.78
N GLU A 895 -21.72 -3.01 -21.46
CA GLU A 895 -22.73 -3.43 -22.44
C GLU A 895 -23.32 -2.23 -23.20
N VAL A 896 -23.58 -1.10 -22.54
CA VAL A 896 -24.19 0.07 -23.20
C VAL A 896 -23.26 0.69 -24.24
N PHE A 897 -21.95 0.72 -23.97
CA PHE A 897 -20.96 1.21 -24.95
C PHE A 897 -20.89 0.29 -26.17
N GLU A 898 -20.76 -1.02 -25.95
CA GLU A 898 -20.70 -2.00 -27.04
C GLU A 898 -21.96 -1.95 -27.92
N ARG A 899 -23.14 -1.86 -27.30
CA ARG A 899 -24.42 -1.77 -28.02
C ARG A 899 -24.58 -0.46 -28.80
N SER A 900 -23.84 0.56 -28.42
CA SER A 900 -23.77 1.83 -29.16
C SER A 900 -22.73 1.81 -30.29
N GLY A 901 -22.02 0.69 -30.48
CA GLY A 901 -20.92 0.55 -31.44
C GLY A 901 -19.64 1.26 -31.01
N ILE A 902 -19.49 1.55 -29.72
CA ILE A 902 -18.34 2.26 -29.16
C ILE A 902 -17.46 1.25 -28.43
N ASP A 903 -16.18 1.20 -28.79
CA ASP A 903 -15.19 0.42 -28.05
C ASP A 903 -15.00 1.03 -26.65
N PRO A 904 -15.36 0.32 -25.55
CA PRO A 904 -15.25 0.85 -24.20
C PRO A 904 -13.83 1.29 -23.83
N THR A 905 -12.80 0.66 -24.41
CA THR A 905 -11.39 0.98 -24.13
C THR A 905 -10.91 2.26 -24.81
N SER A 906 -11.59 2.68 -25.88
CA SER A 906 -11.27 3.92 -26.61
C SER A 906 -11.71 5.19 -25.87
N LEU A 907 -12.54 5.06 -24.83
CA LEU A 907 -13.10 6.19 -24.06
C LEU A 907 -12.17 6.70 -22.96
N ARG A 908 -11.02 6.08 -22.76
CA ARG A 908 -10.07 6.49 -21.72
C ARG A 908 -9.52 7.89 -22.00
N GLY A 909 -9.55 8.77 -21.00
CA GLY A 909 -9.21 10.19 -21.12
C GLY A 909 -10.29 11.04 -21.82
N SER A 910 -11.44 10.46 -22.18
CA SER A 910 -12.55 11.22 -22.78
C SER A 910 -13.34 11.98 -21.73
N ARG A 911 -13.92 13.11 -22.12
CA ARG A 911 -14.85 13.91 -21.31
C ARG A 911 -16.24 13.26 -21.27
N THR A 912 -16.31 12.00 -20.87
CA THR A 912 -17.57 11.26 -20.72
C THR A 912 -18.05 11.36 -19.27
N GLY A 913 -19.28 11.84 -19.06
CA GLY A 913 -19.88 11.95 -17.73
C GLY A 913 -20.59 10.67 -17.28
N VAL A 914 -20.75 10.48 -15.97
CA VAL A 914 -21.41 9.33 -15.35
C VAL A 914 -22.38 9.80 -14.28
N PHE A 915 -23.68 9.66 -14.54
CA PHE A 915 -24.77 10.09 -13.66
C PHE A 915 -25.62 8.88 -13.27
N VAL A 916 -25.56 8.48 -12.00
CA VAL A 916 -26.19 7.23 -11.52
C VAL A 916 -27.15 7.54 -10.38
N GLY A 917 -28.42 7.16 -10.55
CA GLY A 917 -29.41 7.16 -9.48
C GLY A 917 -29.34 5.90 -8.63
N THR A 918 -29.46 6.04 -7.32
CA THR A 918 -29.64 4.90 -6.38
C THR A 918 -30.62 5.31 -5.27
N ASN A 919 -31.01 4.34 -4.43
CA ASN A 919 -31.91 4.51 -3.29
C ASN A 919 -31.38 3.73 -2.08
N GLY A 920 -30.37 4.27 -1.41
CA GLY A 920 -29.70 3.64 -0.25
C GLY A 920 -28.73 2.50 -0.59
N GLN A 921 -27.92 2.09 0.40
CA GLN A 921 -26.92 1.01 0.30
C GLN A 921 -27.06 0.09 1.51
N ASP A 922 -27.80 -1.00 1.38
CA ASP A 922 -28.08 -1.93 2.50
C ASP A 922 -27.10 -3.11 2.57
N TYR A 923 -26.27 -3.30 1.54
CA TYR A 923 -25.17 -4.27 1.56
C TYR A 923 -24.10 -3.89 2.59
N GLY A 924 -23.93 -2.60 2.86
CA GLY A 924 -23.01 -2.08 3.87
C GLY A 924 -23.25 -2.69 5.26
N ASP A 925 -24.50 -2.93 5.62
CA ASP A 925 -24.86 -3.57 6.90
C ASP A 925 -24.38 -5.02 6.97
N LEU A 926 -24.36 -5.75 5.85
CA LEU A 926 -23.80 -7.11 5.80
C LEU A 926 -22.28 -7.11 5.90
N VAL A 927 -21.62 -6.11 5.31
CA VAL A 927 -20.15 -5.97 5.36
C VAL A 927 -19.68 -5.58 6.77
N GLN A 928 -20.41 -4.69 7.46
CA GLN A 928 -20.10 -4.29 8.85
C GLN A 928 -20.24 -5.44 9.85
N ASN A 929 -21.07 -6.44 9.54
CA ASN A 929 -21.33 -7.60 10.40
C ASN A 929 -20.51 -8.86 10.01
N ALA A 930 -19.63 -8.77 9.02
CA ALA A 930 -18.76 -9.87 8.58
C ALA A 930 -17.37 -9.80 9.26
N ASP A 931 -16.64 -10.93 9.31
CA ASP A 931 -15.30 -11.05 9.91
C ASP A 931 -14.30 -9.96 9.42
N ASP A 932 -13.30 -9.62 10.24
CA ASP A 932 -12.24 -8.60 10.00
C ASP A 932 -11.46 -8.76 8.67
N ALA A 933 -11.66 -9.86 7.94
CA ALA A 933 -11.04 -10.16 6.66
C ALA A 933 -11.41 -9.21 5.50
N LEU A 934 -12.44 -8.36 5.66
CA LEU A 934 -12.94 -7.42 4.64
C LEU A 934 -12.68 -5.94 4.98
N ALA A 935 -12.02 -5.65 6.10
CA ALA A 935 -11.94 -4.32 6.72
C ALA A 935 -11.28 -3.21 5.86
N GLY A 936 -10.61 -3.55 4.75
CA GLY A 936 -10.03 -2.58 3.81
C GLY A 936 -10.92 -2.15 2.64
N HIS A 937 -11.99 -2.91 2.34
CA HIS A 937 -12.87 -2.63 1.21
C HIS A 937 -14.29 -2.26 1.62
N GLY A 938 -14.60 -2.28 2.92
CA GLY A 938 -15.96 -2.03 3.40
C GLY A 938 -16.48 -0.63 3.10
N VAL A 939 -15.65 0.41 3.25
CA VAL A 939 -16.03 1.80 2.96
C VAL A 939 -16.21 2.01 1.45
N THR A 940 -15.21 1.67 0.64
CA THR A 940 -15.30 1.82 -0.83
C THR A 940 -16.32 0.88 -1.47
N GLY A 941 -16.63 -0.24 -0.81
CA GLY A 941 -17.59 -1.23 -1.27
C GLY A 941 -19.04 -0.83 -0.99
N SER A 942 -19.31 0.05 -0.03
CA SER A 942 -20.68 0.39 0.39
C SER A 942 -21.08 1.86 0.21
N LEU A 943 -20.16 2.76 -0.12
CA LEU A 943 -20.49 4.18 -0.36
C LEU A 943 -21.21 4.40 -1.69
N ALA A 944 -22.33 5.14 -1.64
CA ALA A 944 -23.12 5.49 -2.84
C ALA A 944 -22.33 6.32 -3.87
N SER A 945 -21.48 7.25 -3.43
CA SER A 945 -20.63 8.06 -4.33
C SER A 945 -19.68 7.21 -5.18
N VAL A 946 -19.32 6.02 -4.70
CA VAL A 946 -18.43 5.11 -5.42
C VAL A 946 -19.12 4.46 -6.62
N LEU A 947 -20.46 4.42 -6.70
CA LEU A 947 -21.18 3.89 -7.88
C LEU A 947 -20.75 4.58 -9.19
N SER A 948 -20.88 5.91 -9.25
CA SER A 948 -20.49 6.70 -10.43
C SER A 948 -18.97 6.85 -10.56
N GLY A 949 -18.27 7.02 -9.43
CA GLY A 949 -16.82 7.15 -9.38
C GLY A 949 -16.09 5.89 -9.87
N ARG A 950 -16.56 4.69 -9.52
CA ARG A 950 -15.94 3.42 -9.92
C ARG A 950 -16.14 3.11 -11.39
N VAL A 951 -17.29 3.46 -11.97
CA VAL A 951 -17.49 3.40 -13.43
C VAL A 951 -16.50 4.36 -14.11
N SER A 952 -16.43 5.61 -13.67
CA SER A 952 -15.49 6.59 -14.23
C SER A 952 -14.04 6.11 -14.13
N TYR A 953 -13.64 5.56 -12.98
CA TYR A 953 -12.31 5.00 -12.75
C TYR A 953 -12.02 3.78 -13.65
N ALA A 954 -12.95 2.82 -13.75
CA ALA A 954 -12.76 1.58 -14.50
C ALA A 954 -12.59 1.82 -16.01
N PHE A 955 -13.34 2.77 -16.57
CA PHE A 955 -13.26 3.14 -17.98
C PHE A 955 -12.31 4.33 -18.25
N GLY A 956 -11.73 4.93 -17.20
CA GLY A 956 -10.86 6.11 -17.26
C GLY A 956 -11.54 7.34 -17.88
N LEU A 957 -12.78 7.62 -17.49
CA LEU A 957 -13.58 8.74 -17.96
C LEU A 957 -13.27 10.00 -17.13
N GLU A 958 -13.10 11.14 -17.78
CA GLU A 958 -12.72 12.43 -17.16
C GLU A 958 -13.87 13.45 -17.11
N GLY A 959 -15.11 13.04 -17.42
CA GLY A 959 -16.30 13.89 -17.28
C GLY A 959 -16.87 13.87 -15.85
N PRO A 960 -17.96 14.63 -15.60
CA PRO A 960 -18.58 14.69 -14.27
C PRO A 960 -19.08 13.30 -13.81
N ALA A 961 -18.74 12.90 -12.59
CA ALA A 961 -19.18 11.65 -11.97
C ALA A 961 -20.07 11.96 -10.75
N VAL A 962 -21.37 11.68 -10.87
CA VAL A 962 -22.38 12.07 -9.88
C VAL A 962 -23.29 10.89 -9.56
N THR A 963 -23.36 10.55 -8.27
CA THR A 963 -24.41 9.66 -7.75
C THR A 963 -25.52 10.51 -7.15
N VAL A 964 -26.78 10.23 -7.52
CA VAL A 964 -27.97 10.95 -7.07
C VAL A 964 -28.83 10.05 -6.20
N ASP A 965 -29.23 10.53 -5.03
CA ASP A 965 -30.25 9.91 -4.19
C ASP A 965 -31.40 10.89 -3.93
N THR A 966 -32.45 10.73 -4.72
CA THR A 966 -33.77 11.36 -4.55
C THR A 966 -34.84 10.27 -4.41
N ALA A 967 -34.48 9.15 -3.77
CA ALA A 967 -35.28 7.94 -3.61
C ALA A 967 -35.83 7.42 -4.96
N CYS A 968 -37.14 7.27 -5.12
CA CYS A 968 -37.75 6.66 -6.31
C CYS A 968 -37.54 7.46 -7.61
N SER A 969 -37.12 8.73 -7.53
CA SER A 969 -36.93 9.61 -8.70
C SER A 969 -35.47 9.68 -9.20
N SER A 970 -34.53 9.02 -8.52
CA SER A 970 -33.09 9.20 -8.72
C SER A 970 -32.61 9.03 -10.16
N SER A 971 -33.14 8.06 -10.91
CA SER A 971 -32.73 7.79 -12.30
C SER A 971 -33.11 8.91 -13.28
N LEU A 972 -34.29 9.51 -13.11
CA LEU A 972 -34.75 10.63 -13.93
C LEU A 972 -34.02 11.93 -13.57
N VAL A 973 -33.71 12.14 -12.30
CA VAL A 973 -32.87 13.26 -11.86
C VAL A 973 -31.45 13.11 -12.40
N ALA A 974 -30.86 11.91 -12.36
CA ALA A 974 -29.56 11.64 -12.98
C ALA A 974 -29.54 11.96 -14.48
N LEU A 975 -30.59 11.56 -15.23
CA LEU A 975 -30.74 11.93 -16.64
C LEU A 975 -30.88 13.45 -16.84
N HIS A 976 -31.64 14.14 -15.98
CA HIS A 976 -31.74 15.60 -16.03
C HIS A 976 -30.37 16.26 -15.89
N TRP A 977 -29.56 15.83 -14.94
CA TRP A 977 -28.22 16.40 -14.70
C TRP A 977 -27.24 16.08 -15.85
N ALA A 978 -27.30 14.87 -16.41
CA ALA A 978 -26.53 14.52 -17.61
C ALA A 978 -26.86 15.44 -18.80
N ILE A 979 -28.15 15.75 -19.00
CA ILE A 979 -28.61 16.68 -20.04
C ILE A 979 -28.05 18.09 -19.81
N GLN A 980 -28.05 18.57 -18.57
CA GLN A 980 -27.49 19.89 -18.25
C GLN A 980 -25.97 19.93 -18.51
N ALA A 981 -25.24 18.90 -18.09
CA ALA A 981 -23.79 18.81 -18.30
C ALA A 981 -23.41 18.77 -19.79
N LEU A 982 -24.16 18.03 -20.62
CA LEU A 982 -23.96 17.97 -22.08
C LEU A 982 -24.23 19.32 -22.76
N ARG A 983 -25.21 20.08 -22.28
CA ARG A 983 -25.57 21.41 -22.79
C ARG A 983 -24.58 22.48 -22.35
N ALA A 984 -24.12 22.40 -21.10
CA ALA A 984 -23.07 23.26 -20.56
C ALA A 984 -21.69 22.96 -21.17
N GLY A 985 -21.56 21.88 -21.95
CA GLY A 985 -20.30 21.46 -22.55
C GLY A 985 -19.30 20.95 -21.52
N GLU A 986 -19.76 20.48 -20.35
CA GLU A 986 -18.93 19.84 -19.32
C GLU A 986 -18.49 18.44 -19.75
N CYS A 987 -19.31 17.77 -20.55
CA CYS A 987 -19.02 16.50 -21.21
C CYS A 987 -19.54 16.46 -22.64
N ASP A 988 -19.03 15.50 -23.43
CA ASP A 988 -19.42 15.28 -24.83
C ASP A 988 -20.30 14.03 -25.03
N LEU A 989 -20.28 13.16 -24.03
CA LEU A 989 -21.02 11.90 -23.94
C LEU A 989 -21.35 11.68 -22.46
N ALA A 990 -22.47 11.07 -22.11
CA ALA A 990 -22.78 10.77 -20.72
C ALA A 990 -23.57 9.47 -20.55
N LEU A 991 -23.21 8.72 -19.51
CA LEU A 991 -24.01 7.63 -18.95
C LEU A 991 -25.03 8.22 -17.98
N ALA A 992 -26.31 7.88 -18.15
CA ALA A 992 -27.38 8.28 -17.25
C ALA A 992 -28.26 7.06 -16.93
N GLY A 993 -28.41 6.72 -15.65
CA GLY A 993 -29.15 5.52 -15.28
C GLY A 993 -29.52 5.44 -13.82
N GLY A 994 -30.05 4.28 -13.41
CA GLY A 994 -30.28 3.97 -12.01
C GLY A 994 -30.17 2.48 -11.71
N VAL A 995 -29.87 2.17 -10.45
CA VAL A 995 -29.71 0.81 -9.96
C VAL A 995 -30.32 0.67 -8.56
N THR A 996 -30.95 -0.48 -8.32
CA THR A 996 -31.49 -0.90 -7.03
C THR A 996 -31.33 -2.41 -6.88
N VAL A 997 -30.69 -2.83 -5.80
CA VAL A 997 -30.63 -4.23 -5.33
C VAL A 997 -30.96 -4.24 -3.85
N MET A 998 -31.83 -5.15 -3.42
CA MET A 998 -32.24 -5.34 -2.04
C MET A 998 -31.40 -6.45 -1.41
N SER A 999 -30.35 -6.08 -0.68
CA SER A 999 -29.46 -7.05 -0.03
C SER A 999 -30.06 -7.62 1.26
N THR A 1000 -30.90 -6.83 1.91
CA THR A 1000 -31.57 -7.13 3.18
C THR A 1000 -33.10 -7.06 3.02
N PRO A 1001 -33.88 -7.72 3.89
CA PRO A 1001 -35.34 -7.64 3.84
C PRO A 1001 -35.92 -6.37 4.51
N ALA A 1002 -35.09 -5.40 4.90
CA ALA A 1002 -35.49 -4.27 5.76
C ALA A 1002 -36.62 -3.43 5.14
N GLY A 1003 -36.58 -3.16 3.84
CA GLY A 1003 -37.63 -2.41 3.13
C GLY A 1003 -39.01 -3.08 3.21
N PHE A 1004 -39.06 -4.41 3.07
CA PHE A 1004 -40.31 -5.17 3.19
C PHE A 1004 -40.86 -5.16 4.62
N VAL A 1005 -39.98 -5.27 5.63
CA VAL A 1005 -40.38 -5.20 7.05
C VAL A 1005 -40.94 -3.83 7.40
N GLU A 1006 -40.27 -2.76 6.98
CA GLU A 1006 -40.68 -1.40 7.33
C GLU A 1006 -41.99 -1.00 6.64
N PHE A 1007 -42.15 -1.30 5.35
CA PHE A 1007 -43.42 -1.04 4.65
C PHE A 1007 -44.56 -1.97 5.10
N SER A 1008 -44.24 -3.18 5.59
CA SER A 1008 -45.25 -4.04 6.20
C SER A 1008 -45.85 -3.43 7.47
N ARG A 1009 -45.04 -2.73 8.28
CA ARG A 1009 -45.53 -2.01 9.48
C ARG A 1009 -46.48 -0.87 9.13
N GLN A 1010 -46.24 -0.22 8.01
CA GLN A 1010 -47.05 0.91 7.53
C GLN A 1010 -48.28 0.44 6.72
N ASN A 1011 -48.45 -0.88 6.53
CA ASN A 1011 -49.45 -1.47 5.64
C ASN A 1011 -49.35 -0.94 4.19
N GLY A 1012 -48.14 -0.61 3.74
CA GLY A 1012 -47.90 0.02 2.44
C GLY A 1012 -47.70 -0.95 1.28
N LEU A 1013 -47.59 -2.26 1.53
CA LEU A 1013 -47.35 -3.28 0.50
C LEU A 1013 -48.64 -3.94 0.01
N ALA A 1014 -48.72 -4.20 -1.30
CA ALA A 1014 -49.78 -5.03 -1.88
C ALA A 1014 -49.61 -6.49 -1.42
N ALA A 1015 -50.71 -7.16 -1.04
CA ALA A 1015 -50.62 -8.51 -0.43
C ALA A 1015 -50.07 -9.57 -1.39
N ASP A 1016 -50.29 -9.40 -2.69
CA ASP A 1016 -49.78 -10.24 -3.78
C ASP A 1016 -48.46 -9.73 -4.37
N GLY A 1017 -47.86 -8.69 -3.78
CA GLY A 1017 -46.61 -8.08 -4.24
C GLY A 1017 -46.70 -7.35 -5.58
N ARG A 1018 -47.91 -7.17 -6.16
CA ARG A 1018 -48.10 -6.58 -7.50
C ARG A 1018 -48.61 -5.16 -7.42
N VAL A 1019 -48.07 -4.29 -8.28
CA VAL A 1019 -48.54 -2.91 -8.43
C VAL A 1019 -49.74 -2.87 -9.36
N LYS A 1020 -50.88 -2.41 -8.86
CA LYS A 1020 -52.16 -2.31 -9.61
C LYS A 1020 -52.53 -0.85 -9.86
N ALA A 1021 -51.63 -0.12 -10.53
CA ALA A 1021 -51.80 1.32 -10.75
C ALA A 1021 -53.16 1.63 -11.42
N PHE A 1022 -53.91 2.57 -10.84
CA PHE A 1022 -55.25 3.00 -11.29
C PHE A 1022 -56.36 1.94 -11.25
N SER A 1023 -56.13 0.77 -10.64
CA SER A 1023 -57.17 -0.24 -10.41
C SER A 1023 -58.02 0.09 -9.18
N ASP A 1024 -59.30 -0.27 -9.19
CA ASP A 1024 -60.15 -0.28 -7.99
C ASP A 1024 -59.64 -1.26 -6.92
N ASP A 1025 -58.85 -2.26 -7.35
CA ASP A 1025 -58.22 -3.27 -6.49
C ASP A 1025 -56.82 -2.84 -5.98
N ALA A 1026 -56.43 -1.56 -6.12
CA ALA A 1026 -55.13 -1.06 -5.67
C ALA A 1026 -55.02 -1.08 -4.14
N ASP A 1027 -54.13 -1.91 -3.61
CA ASP A 1027 -54.00 -2.20 -2.17
C ASP A 1027 -52.61 -1.91 -1.58
N GLY A 1028 -51.68 -1.37 -2.39
CA GLY A 1028 -50.34 -0.98 -1.96
C GLY A 1028 -49.33 -1.03 -3.10
N THR A 1029 -48.04 -0.91 -2.74
CA THR A 1029 -46.93 -1.03 -3.70
C THR A 1029 -46.34 -2.44 -3.72
N GLY A 1030 -45.82 -2.86 -4.87
CA GLY A 1030 -44.91 -3.98 -5.03
C GLY A 1030 -43.47 -3.47 -5.14
N TRP A 1031 -42.50 -4.25 -4.65
CA TRP A 1031 -41.08 -3.88 -4.70
C TRP A 1031 -40.33 -4.75 -5.71
N GLY A 1032 -39.39 -4.12 -6.42
CA GLY A 1032 -38.61 -4.76 -7.46
C GLY A 1032 -37.17 -4.22 -7.51
N GLU A 1033 -36.26 -5.05 -7.97
CA GLU A 1033 -34.88 -4.70 -8.26
C GLU A 1033 -34.68 -4.39 -9.74
N GLY A 1034 -33.58 -3.73 -10.07
CA GLY A 1034 -33.23 -3.53 -11.47
C GLY A 1034 -32.08 -2.57 -11.67
N VAL A 1035 -31.57 -2.57 -12.89
CA VAL A 1035 -30.59 -1.60 -13.37
C VAL A 1035 -30.94 -1.21 -14.80
N GLY A 1036 -30.88 0.09 -15.10
CA GLY A 1036 -31.09 0.61 -16.45
C GLY A 1036 -30.17 1.80 -16.69
N VAL A 1037 -29.48 1.80 -17.82
CA VAL A 1037 -28.52 2.84 -18.22
C VAL A 1037 -28.78 3.27 -19.66
N LEU A 1038 -28.74 4.57 -19.88
CA LEU A 1038 -28.82 5.23 -21.17
C LEU A 1038 -27.47 5.88 -21.48
N LEU A 1039 -27.02 5.75 -22.72
CA LEU A 1039 -25.92 6.53 -23.25
C LEU A 1039 -26.49 7.71 -24.04
N VAL A 1040 -26.14 8.92 -23.62
CA VAL A 1040 -26.68 10.16 -24.19
C VAL A 1040 -25.57 11.08 -24.68
N GLU A 1041 -25.83 11.76 -25.80
CA GLU A 1041 -24.97 12.83 -26.31
C GLU A 1041 -25.82 13.88 -27.04
N ARG A 1042 -25.17 14.96 -27.49
CA ARG A 1042 -25.81 15.98 -28.32
C ARG A 1042 -26.29 15.38 -29.65
N LEU A 1043 -27.50 15.70 -30.08
CA LEU A 1043 -28.09 15.15 -31.32
C LEU A 1043 -27.26 15.53 -32.56
N SER A 1044 -26.67 16.72 -32.56
CA SER A 1044 -25.75 17.17 -33.60
C SER A 1044 -24.51 16.26 -33.70
N GLU A 1045 -23.94 15.88 -32.56
CA GLU A 1045 -22.78 14.99 -32.44
C GLU A 1045 -23.09 13.55 -32.82
N ALA A 1046 -24.21 12.99 -32.34
CA ALA A 1046 -24.64 11.64 -32.72
C ALA A 1046 -24.75 11.49 -34.24
N ARG A 1047 -25.32 12.49 -34.92
CA ARG A 1047 -25.42 12.53 -36.39
C ARG A 1047 -24.06 12.69 -37.06
N ARG A 1048 -23.16 13.50 -36.50
CA ARG A 1048 -21.80 13.71 -37.01
C ARG A 1048 -20.97 12.44 -36.95
N LYS A 1049 -21.06 11.69 -35.85
CA LYS A 1049 -20.33 10.44 -35.63
C LYS A 1049 -21.00 9.22 -36.27
N GLY A 1050 -22.22 9.38 -36.80
CA GLY A 1050 -22.99 8.28 -37.40
C GLY A 1050 -23.54 7.28 -36.37
N HIS A 1051 -23.64 7.68 -35.09
CA HIS A 1051 -24.23 6.86 -34.05
C HIS A 1051 -25.75 6.70 -34.26
N GLN A 1052 -26.28 5.53 -33.93
CA GLN A 1052 -27.71 5.26 -34.04
C GLN A 1052 -28.48 6.06 -33.00
N VAL A 1053 -29.46 6.87 -33.43
CA VAL A 1053 -30.34 7.60 -32.51
C VAL A 1053 -31.57 6.75 -32.21
N LEU A 1054 -31.68 6.28 -30.96
CA LEU A 1054 -32.78 5.45 -30.47
C LEU A 1054 -34.00 6.30 -30.10
N ALA A 1055 -33.76 7.44 -29.44
CA ALA A 1055 -34.78 8.41 -29.07
C ALA A 1055 -34.15 9.80 -28.86
N VAL A 1056 -35.00 10.84 -28.82
CA VAL A 1056 -34.57 12.22 -28.54
C VAL A 1056 -35.33 12.71 -27.31
N VAL A 1057 -34.59 13.24 -26.32
CA VAL A 1057 -35.19 13.78 -25.10
C VAL A 1057 -35.69 15.19 -25.38
N SER A 1058 -37.02 15.37 -25.36
CA SER A 1058 -37.65 16.67 -25.63
C SER A 1058 -37.51 17.67 -24.48
N GLY A 1059 -37.35 17.21 -23.24
CA GLY A 1059 -37.17 18.06 -22.05
C GLY A 1059 -37.14 17.25 -20.76
N SER A 1060 -36.65 17.86 -19.68
CA SER A 1060 -36.60 17.31 -18.33
C SER A 1060 -36.71 18.44 -17.29
N ALA A 1061 -37.29 18.15 -16.13
CA ALA A 1061 -37.47 19.11 -15.04
C ALA A 1061 -37.44 18.39 -13.67
N VAL A 1062 -37.06 19.12 -12.63
CA VAL A 1062 -37.03 18.66 -11.23
C VAL A 1062 -37.68 19.72 -10.35
N ASN A 1063 -38.55 19.33 -9.43
CA ASN A 1063 -39.24 20.22 -8.48
C ASN A 1063 -39.34 19.60 -7.07
N GLN A 1064 -39.75 20.41 -6.10
CA GLN A 1064 -40.13 20.01 -4.75
C GLN A 1064 -41.45 20.70 -4.40
N ASP A 1065 -42.36 19.98 -3.75
CA ASP A 1065 -43.71 20.47 -3.46
C ASP A 1065 -43.76 21.38 -2.21
N GLY A 1066 -42.69 21.39 -1.41
CA GLY A 1066 -42.55 22.26 -0.24
C GLY A 1066 -43.18 21.68 1.03
N ALA A 1067 -43.57 22.55 1.96
CA ALA A 1067 -44.12 22.11 3.25
C ALA A 1067 -45.57 21.60 3.11
N SER A 1068 -45.82 20.37 3.57
CA SER A 1068 -47.15 19.72 3.61
C SER A 1068 -47.49 19.22 5.03
N ASN A 1069 -48.63 18.55 5.22
CA ASN A 1069 -49.11 18.04 6.51
C ASN A 1069 -48.28 16.86 7.09
N GLY A 1070 -47.24 16.43 6.39
CA GLY A 1070 -46.31 15.39 6.82
C GLY A 1070 -45.40 14.98 5.66
N LEU A 1071 -44.21 14.47 5.96
CA LEU A 1071 -43.21 14.15 4.93
C LEU A 1071 -43.68 13.10 3.90
N THR A 1072 -44.69 12.30 4.24
CA THR A 1072 -45.29 11.28 3.37
C THR A 1072 -46.64 11.69 2.77
N ALA A 1073 -47.09 12.92 3.03
CA ALA A 1073 -48.28 13.47 2.39
C ALA A 1073 -47.90 13.94 0.97
N PRO A 1074 -48.57 13.42 -0.08
CA PRO A 1074 -48.29 13.79 -1.47
C PRO A 1074 -48.67 15.22 -1.79
#